data_AF-A0A0F4YLJ8-F1
#
_entry.id   AF-A0A0F4YLJ8-F1
#
_cell.length_a   1.000
_cell.length_b   1.000
_cell.length_c   1.000
_cell.angle_alpha   90.00
_cell.angle_beta   90.00
_cell.angle_gamma   90.00
#
_symmetry.space_group_name_H-M   'P 1'
#
loop_
_entity.id
_entity.type
_entity.pdbx_description
1 polymer ?
#
loop_
_entity_poly.entity_id
_entity_poly.type
_entity_poly.pdbx_seq_one_letter_code
_entity_poly.pdbx_strand_id
1 'polypeptide(L)'
;MSGPGAGFEYPPKEISWLKRDVLLFANSIGCTADELHFLYVCFPIFLSSFQGFTLTGDYRNSTQTSPFSQHIRLFFALFSNIPTAFKLADQEVIDFYSRQKSNPIPGVPEFDSRRVVDGQRKITIFKPLPTSSEGRKFELRNKVIGVYDKGKAGSVVETEQSIVDKETGEVYSKAVGSSFFVGQGNWGGPKGKPRIATFNEPYRHSCLLSEVVSSIGPSTVNYPPPEGKTPDVVFSVQTGPETAHLYRLNGDYNPLHATPEPGQKMGFGGIIIHGLFSWNSTAHGLLKELGGSDPQNLREFQARFSAPVRPGDKLTTEVWRMGTFQDGFEEVRYIRQDGVVINIVGNVRVKYQTRDQVYFTAGPGSRALLSVTTKRHYTLGPKCPVGISTRHPQSHHRIGTIPLCRANSTMAAPQNEEEPQKRRFNKHYSRRNNNRHSTKNDDIVQLDAEPIGKLKYPSFWLRCHSVPHLLHAGHCPYRVWLKAHRYGTQPDKGEGQILRFRDFESVKSDYESLPSVLFENVMDKEESVLEWLEQIYKWGFCLIKGVPVEPEATQALLERISFIRNTHYGGFWDFTSDLTFKDTAYTSEALGAHTDNTYFTDPARLQLFHLLSHTEGEGGATLLVDGFKAARMIQEENSNHCKTLVKCPQPFHSSGNEDVCIQPSRPTPVLERNQRTGMLYQVRWNNYDRAAKVDWGFRYQRAWYAAARHWNEIIHRPEMEIWLQLQPGTALIFDNWRMLHGRSQFTGKRRMCGGYINNDDFVSRYRLLKLGRQNALDHLGTIPDPIDI
;
A
#
# COMPACT_ATOMS: atom_id res chain seq x y z
N MET A 1 -43.14 -31.29 -12.81
CA MET A 1 -41.89 -31.95 -12.38
C MET A 1 -40.79 -30.92 -12.43
N SER A 2 -39.87 -30.90 -11.46
CA SER A 2 -38.56 -30.26 -11.63
C SER A 2 -37.82 -30.94 -12.79
N GLY A 3 -37.01 -30.18 -13.53
CA GLY A 3 -36.11 -30.78 -14.52
C GLY A 3 -34.98 -31.58 -13.86
N PRO A 4 -34.26 -32.45 -14.60
CA PRO A 4 -33.01 -33.04 -14.11
C PRO A 4 -32.07 -31.94 -13.57
N GLY A 5 -31.42 -32.22 -12.45
CA GLY A 5 -30.62 -31.26 -11.70
C GLY A 5 -31.38 -30.14 -10.96
N ALA A 6 -32.63 -29.81 -11.31
CA ALA A 6 -33.32 -28.66 -10.72
C ALA A 6 -33.64 -28.90 -9.22
N GLY A 7 -33.05 -28.08 -8.36
CA GLY A 7 -33.09 -28.21 -6.90
C GLY A 7 -31.86 -28.86 -6.28
N PHE A 8 -30.91 -29.38 -7.07
CA PHE A 8 -29.66 -29.97 -6.58
C PHE A 8 -28.77 -28.91 -5.90
N GLU A 9 -28.28 -29.21 -4.71
CA GLU A 9 -27.38 -28.35 -3.94
C GLU A 9 -25.98 -28.97 -3.92
N TYR A 10 -24.97 -28.18 -4.31
CA TYR A 10 -23.58 -28.56 -4.16
C TYR A 10 -23.15 -28.44 -2.69
N PRO A 11 -22.16 -29.24 -2.23
CA PRO A 11 -21.56 -29.07 -0.91
C PRO A 11 -21.14 -27.59 -0.68
N PRO A 12 -21.48 -26.98 0.47
CA PRO A 12 -21.02 -25.64 0.80
C PRO A 12 -19.48 -25.57 0.75
N LYS A 13 -18.95 -24.57 0.05
CA LYS A 13 -17.51 -24.33 -0.03
C LYS A 13 -17.14 -23.19 0.92
N GLU A 14 -16.16 -23.40 1.79
CA GLU A 14 -15.64 -22.32 2.65
C GLU A 14 -14.98 -21.23 1.79
N ILE A 15 -15.20 -19.96 2.15
CA ILE A 15 -14.65 -18.82 1.44
C ILE A 15 -14.02 -17.82 2.41
N SER A 16 -12.92 -17.21 2.01
CA SER A 16 -12.22 -16.17 2.78
C SER A 16 -11.69 -15.07 1.87
N TRP A 17 -11.48 -13.89 2.42
CA TRP A 17 -10.88 -12.76 1.72
C TRP A 17 -10.18 -11.83 2.70
N LEU A 18 -9.06 -11.26 2.26
CA LEU A 18 -8.31 -10.25 2.98
C LEU A 18 -8.67 -8.85 2.45
N LYS A 19 -8.39 -7.81 3.25
CA LYS A 19 -8.43 -6.40 2.80
C LYS A 19 -7.65 -6.21 1.49
N ARG A 20 -6.53 -6.92 1.35
CA ARG A 20 -5.69 -7.04 0.14
C ARG A 20 -6.50 -7.34 -1.13
N ASP A 21 -7.42 -8.30 -1.06
CA ASP A 21 -8.18 -8.79 -2.21
C ASP A 21 -9.25 -7.78 -2.64
N VAL A 22 -9.84 -7.06 -1.68
CA VAL A 22 -10.78 -5.95 -1.95
C VAL A 22 -10.10 -4.84 -2.75
N LEU A 23 -8.85 -4.52 -2.41
CA LEU A 23 -8.07 -3.47 -3.06
C LEU A 23 -7.60 -3.84 -4.46
N LEU A 24 -7.08 -5.07 -4.63
CA LEU A 24 -6.78 -5.61 -5.97
C LEU A 24 -8.01 -5.57 -6.86
N PHE A 25 -9.15 -6.02 -6.33
CA PHE A 25 -10.40 -6.04 -7.06
C PHE A 25 -10.85 -4.65 -7.50
N ALA A 26 -10.90 -3.67 -6.59
CA ALA A 26 -11.28 -2.30 -6.92
C ALA A 26 -10.36 -1.68 -8.00
N ASN A 27 -9.05 -1.80 -7.83
CA ASN A 27 -8.07 -1.33 -8.82
C ASN A 27 -8.28 -2.01 -10.19
N SER A 28 -8.53 -3.32 -10.22
CA SER A 28 -8.71 -4.09 -11.46
C SER A 28 -9.96 -3.73 -12.28
N ILE A 29 -10.97 -3.10 -11.67
CA ILE A 29 -12.20 -2.65 -12.36
C ILE A 29 -12.22 -1.16 -12.66
N GLY A 30 -11.06 -0.50 -12.52
CA GLY A 30 -10.85 0.89 -12.90
C GLY A 30 -11.15 1.92 -11.81
N CYS A 31 -11.05 1.56 -10.53
CA CYS A 31 -11.11 2.56 -9.46
C CYS A 31 -9.84 3.42 -9.43
N THR A 32 -9.98 4.75 -9.36
CA THR A 32 -8.88 5.72 -9.53
C THR A 32 -8.42 6.39 -8.23
N ALA A 33 -7.29 7.12 -8.29
CA ALA A 33 -6.66 7.75 -7.11
C ALA A 33 -7.42 8.97 -6.55
N ASP A 34 -8.51 9.40 -7.18
CA ASP A 34 -9.53 10.31 -6.63
C ASP A 34 -10.66 9.55 -5.91
N GLU A 35 -10.84 8.26 -6.20
CA GLU A 35 -11.88 7.39 -5.62
C GLU A 35 -11.39 6.66 -4.36
N LEU A 36 -10.66 7.39 -3.51
CA LEU A 36 -10.00 6.80 -2.34
C LEU A 36 -10.97 6.23 -1.30
N HIS A 37 -12.25 6.60 -1.36
CA HIS A 37 -13.31 5.95 -0.59
C HIS A 37 -13.52 4.47 -0.97
N PHE A 38 -13.23 4.09 -2.21
CA PHE A 38 -13.19 2.68 -2.66
C PHE A 38 -11.81 2.02 -2.48
N LEU A 39 -10.72 2.80 -2.35
CA LEU A 39 -9.33 2.29 -2.30
C LEU A 39 -8.61 2.40 -0.93
N TYR A 40 -9.16 3.05 0.09
CA TYR A 40 -8.51 3.20 1.41
C TYR A 40 -9.35 2.70 2.59
N VAL A 41 -8.80 1.74 3.35
CA VAL A 41 -9.28 1.40 4.69
C VAL A 41 -8.66 2.37 5.69
N CYS A 42 -9.45 3.30 6.24
CA CYS A 42 -9.00 4.19 7.30
C CYS A 42 -8.86 3.47 8.66
N PHE A 43 -7.74 2.77 8.87
CA PHE A 43 -6.82 2.90 10.02
C PHE A 43 -5.66 1.87 9.91
N PRO A 44 -4.53 2.04 10.63
CA PRO A 44 -3.21 1.87 10.04
C PRO A 44 -2.71 0.42 10.08
N ILE A 45 -1.55 0.20 9.45
CA ILE A 45 -0.87 -1.10 9.26
C ILE A 45 -1.51 -1.94 8.14
N PHE A 46 -1.19 -1.59 6.89
CA PHE A 46 -1.02 -2.57 5.80
C PHE A 46 -0.22 -1.94 4.65
N LEU A 47 1.11 -2.16 4.62
CA LEU A 47 1.99 -1.62 3.57
C LEU A 47 3.26 -2.48 3.38
N SER A 48 3.12 -3.80 3.48
CA SER A 48 4.25 -4.75 3.53
C SER A 48 3.94 -6.13 2.94
N SER A 49 3.11 -6.23 1.89
CA SER A 49 2.84 -7.52 1.20
C SER A 49 2.32 -7.39 -0.24
N PHE A 50 2.96 -6.52 -1.04
CA PHE A 50 3.09 -6.68 -2.51
C PHE A 50 4.24 -5.82 -3.05
N GLN A 51 5.45 -6.39 -3.16
CA GLN A 51 6.44 -5.96 -4.16
C GLN A 51 6.36 -6.98 -5.30
N GLY A 52 6.06 -6.54 -6.53
CA GLY A 52 5.86 -7.49 -7.63
C GLY A 52 5.31 -6.97 -8.96
N PHE A 53 4.82 -5.72 -9.05
CA PHE A 53 4.50 -5.10 -10.34
C PHE A 53 4.85 -3.60 -10.35
N THR A 54 5.77 -3.21 -11.24
CA THR A 54 6.26 -1.83 -11.36
C THR A 54 5.55 -1.12 -12.50
N LEU A 55 4.49 -0.35 -12.18
CA LEU A 55 3.91 0.61 -13.14
C LEU A 55 4.70 1.92 -13.09
N THR A 56 5.71 2.05 -13.95
CA THR A 56 6.45 3.30 -14.15
C THR A 56 5.61 4.30 -14.95
N GLY A 57 4.96 5.24 -14.27
CA GLY A 57 4.23 6.36 -14.88
C GLY A 57 4.54 7.67 -14.16
N ASP A 58 5.02 8.67 -14.90
CA ASP A 58 5.62 9.89 -14.34
C ASP A 58 4.56 10.96 -14.02
N TYR A 59 3.96 10.88 -12.83
CA TYR A 59 2.94 11.84 -12.36
C TYR A 59 3.25 12.42 -10.98
N ARG A 60 3.84 13.61 -10.99
CA ARG A 60 3.99 14.48 -9.80
C ARG A 60 2.74 15.35 -9.62
N ASN A 61 2.52 15.79 -8.38
CA ASN A 61 1.55 16.82 -7.96
C ASN A 61 0.05 16.47 -8.06
N SER A 62 -0.47 15.76 -7.05
CA SER A 62 -1.69 16.21 -6.36
C SER A 62 -1.78 15.60 -4.95
N THR A 63 -2.09 16.42 -3.94
CA THR A 63 -2.24 15.99 -2.54
C THR A 63 -3.53 16.55 -1.95
N GLN A 64 -4.63 15.82 -2.18
CA GLN A 64 -5.88 16.02 -1.43
C GLN A 64 -6.17 14.76 -0.61
N THR A 65 -6.44 14.95 0.68
CA THR A 65 -7.14 13.97 1.51
C THR A 65 -8.24 14.68 2.29
N SER A 66 -9.41 14.05 2.35
CA SER A 66 -10.62 14.55 3.00
C SER A 66 -11.10 13.51 4.03
N PRO A 67 -11.59 13.92 5.22
CA PRO A 67 -11.90 12.97 6.29
C PRO A 67 -13.23 12.22 6.05
N PHE A 68 -13.17 11.06 5.36
CA PHE A 68 -14.33 10.21 5.07
C PHE A 68 -14.20 8.77 5.59
N SER A 69 -14.46 8.57 6.88
CA SER A 69 -14.34 7.28 7.56
C SER A 69 -15.59 6.37 7.44
N GLN A 70 -15.73 5.62 6.32
CA GLN A 70 -16.44 4.31 6.32
C GLN A 70 -16.35 3.43 5.05
N HIS A 71 -15.95 3.96 3.90
CA HIS A 71 -16.45 3.47 2.59
C HIS A 71 -16.00 2.10 2.06
N ILE A 72 -14.83 1.54 2.44
CA ILE A 72 -14.47 0.17 1.99
C ILE A 72 -15.37 -0.93 2.60
N ARG A 73 -16.10 -0.69 3.70
CA ARG A 73 -17.02 -1.65 4.36
C ARG A 73 -18.20 -2.15 3.51
N LEU A 74 -18.21 -1.78 2.24
CA LEU A 74 -19.42 -1.59 1.47
C LEU A 74 -19.15 -1.84 -0.02
N PHE A 75 -18.05 -1.33 -0.60
CA PHE A 75 -17.72 -1.56 -2.02
C PHE A 75 -17.57 -3.06 -2.39
N PHE A 76 -16.95 -3.85 -1.52
CA PHE A 76 -16.79 -5.30 -1.73
C PHE A 76 -18.12 -6.08 -1.80
N ALA A 77 -19.17 -5.54 -1.16
CA ALA A 77 -20.49 -6.18 -1.10
C ALA A 77 -21.16 -6.34 -2.48
N LEU A 78 -20.82 -5.46 -3.43
CA LEU A 78 -21.39 -5.46 -4.78
C LEU A 78 -20.86 -6.60 -5.66
N PHE A 79 -19.59 -7.00 -5.48
CA PHE A 79 -18.83 -7.70 -6.54
C PHE A 79 -18.14 -9.00 -6.10
N SER A 80 -18.02 -9.23 -4.80
CA SER A 80 -17.30 -10.36 -4.18
C SER A 80 -17.62 -11.76 -4.71
N ASN A 81 -18.84 -12.01 -5.23
CA ASN A 81 -19.31 -13.28 -5.78
C ASN A 81 -18.47 -13.87 -6.95
N ILE A 82 -17.46 -13.14 -7.42
CA ILE A 82 -16.51 -13.60 -8.45
C ILE A 82 -15.15 -13.97 -7.83
N PRO A 83 -14.42 -13.05 -7.15
CA PRO A 83 -13.16 -13.43 -6.49
C PRO A 83 -13.33 -14.58 -5.50
N THR A 84 -14.36 -14.55 -4.63
CA THR A 84 -14.55 -15.63 -3.63
C THR A 84 -15.00 -16.95 -4.25
N ALA A 85 -15.55 -16.96 -5.47
CA ALA A 85 -16.09 -18.16 -6.10
C ALA A 85 -15.01 -19.04 -6.72
N PHE A 86 -13.95 -18.44 -7.26
CA PHE A 86 -12.80 -19.18 -7.77
C PHE A 86 -11.73 -19.36 -6.67
N LYS A 87 -11.38 -18.28 -5.94
CA LYS A 87 -10.36 -18.30 -4.88
C LYS A 87 -10.73 -19.20 -3.70
N LEU A 88 -12.02 -19.29 -3.36
CA LEU A 88 -12.52 -19.99 -2.17
C LEU A 88 -11.83 -19.49 -0.89
N ALA A 89 -11.05 -20.34 -0.21
CA ALA A 89 -10.32 -20.00 1.01
C ALA A 89 -8.79 -19.86 0.82
N ASP A 90 -8.26 -20.31 -0.32
CA ASP A 90 -6.86 -20.16 -0.74
C ASP A 90 -6.43 -18.69 -0.69
N GLN A 91 -5.14 -18.40 -0.54
CA GLN A 91 -4.65 -17.01 -0.56
C GLN A 91 -3.84 -16.62 -1.80
N GLU A 92 -3.40 -17.61 -2.59
CA GLU A 92 -2.42 -17.45 -3.66
C GLU A 92 -2.98 -17.95 -5.02
N VAL A 93 -2.12 -18.23 -6.00
CA VAL A 93 -2.49 -18.66 -7.35
C VAL A 93 -3.25 -19.99 -7.32
N ILE A 94 -4.36 -20.08 -8.06
CA ILE A 94 -5.21 -21.27 -8.17
C ILE A 94 -5.20 -21.85 -9.59
N ASP A 95 -5.35 -23.17 -9.72
CA ASP A 95 -5.69 -23.82 -10.99
C ASP A 95 -7.19 -23.57 -11.30
N PHE A 96 -7.44 -22.67 -12.24
CA PHE A 96 -8.77 -22.31 -12.72
C PHE A 96 -9.61 -23.50 -13.24
N TYR A 97 -8.99 -24.44 -13.97
CA TYR A 97 -9.72 -25.59 -14.52
C TYR A 97 -10.05 -26.61 -13.44
N SER A 98 -9.16 -26.83 -12.46
CA SER A 98 -9.47 -27.63 -11.27
C SER A 98 -10.68 -27.06 -10.51
N ARG A 99 -10.78 -25.73 -10.43
CA ARG A 99 -11.83 -25.01 -9.70
C ARG A 99 -13.18 -25.01 -10.42
N GLN A 100 -13.17 -25.09 -11.75
CA GLN A 100 -14.37 -25.31 -12.57
C GLN A 100 -14.83 -26.78 -12.61
N LYS A 101 -14.07 -27.75 -12.08
CA LYS A 101 -14.53 -29.14 -12.00
C LYS A 101 -15.66 -29.27 -10.96
N SER A 102 -16.90 -29.19 -11.41
CA SER A 102 -18.09 -29.36 -10.56
C SER A 102 -18.43 -30.84 -10.32
N ASN A 103 -19.05 -31.14 -9.18
CA ASN A 103 -19.66 -32.46 -8.97
C ASN A 103 -20.74 -32.74 -10.05
N PRO A 104 -20.90 -33.98 -10.53
CA PRO A 104 -21.93 -34.32 -11.51
C PRO A 104 -23.33 -33.93 -11.02
N ILE A 105 -24.11 -33.24 -11.86
CA ILE A 105 -25.49 -32.86 -11.57
C ILE A 105 -26.39 -34.09 -11.83
N PRO A 106 -27.19 -34.56 -10.86
CA PRO A 106 -28.02 -35.76 -11.04
C PRO A 106 -28.99 -35.66 -12.23
N GLY A 107 -28.88 -36.62 -13.16
CA GLY A 107 -29.72 -36.70 -14.36
C GLY A 107 -29.30 -35.80 -15.53
N VAL A 108 -28.12 -35.19 -15.48
CA VAL A 108 -27.58 -34.28 -16.49
C VAL A 108 -26.22 -34.82 -17.00
N PRO A 109 -25.88 -34.70 -18.30
CA PRO A 109 -24.57 -35.07 -18.81
C PRO A 109 -23.41 -34.28 -18.17
N GLU A 110 -22.21 -34.86 -18.18
CA GLU A 110 -20.99 -34.08 -17.91
C GLU A 110 -20.73 -33.11 -19.08
N PHE A 111 -20.57 -31.83 -18.78
CA PHE A 111 -20.30 -30.78 -19.78
C PHE A 111 -18.86 -30.30 -19.70
N ASP A 112 -18.22 -30.13 -20.85
CA ASP A 112 -16.87 -29.57 -20.99
C ASP A 112 -16.89 -28.06 -20.64
N SER A 113 -16.34 -27.72 -19.48
CA SER A 113 -16.23 -26.35 -18.99
C SER A 113 -15.33 -25.45 -19.86
N ARG A 114 -14.45 -26.03 -20.69
CA ARG A 114 -13.62 -25.26 -21.66
C ARG A 114 -14.44 -24.65 -22.79
N ARG A 115 -15.74 -24.96 -22.88
CA ARG A 115 -16.70 -24.44 -23.88
C ARG A 115 -17.95 -23.84 -23.21
N VAL A 116 -17.78 -23.19 -22.06
CA VAL A 116 -18.85 -22.45 -21.36
C VAL A 116 -18.71 -20.94 -21.54
N VAL A 117 -19.82 -20.21 -21.53
CA VAL A 117 -19.87 -18.73 -21.42
C VAL A 117 -20.98 -18.30 -20.45
N ASP A 118 -20.81 -17.18 -19.74
CA ASP A 118 -21.90 -16.54 -19.00
C ASP A 118 -22.96 -15.99 -19.97
N GLY A 119 -24.25 -16.29 -19.73
CA GLY A 119 -25.38 -15.76 -20.51
C GLY A 119 -26.04 -14.54 -19.86
N GLN A 120 -26.37 -14.65 -18.57
CA GLN A 120 -26.86 -13.54 -17.75
C GLN A 120 -26.43 -13.72 -16.29
N ARG A 121 -26.39 -12.62 -15.54
CA ARG A 121 -26.16 -12.62 -14.08
C ARG A 121 -26.98 -11.52 -13.43
N LYS A 122 -27.77 -11.87 -12.41
CA LYS A 122 -28.42 -10.95 -11.46
C LYS A 122 -27.81 -11.17 -10.08
N ILE A 123 -27.46 -10.10 -9.37
CA ILE A 123 -27.22 -10.14 -7.92
C ILE A 123 -28.32 -9.36 -7.19
N THR A 124 -28.76 -9.89 -6.05
CA THR A 124 -29.56 -9.20 -5.05
C THR A 124 -28.76 -9.16 -3.75
N ILE A 125 -28.62 -7.97 -3.16
CA ILE A 125 -27.74 -7.72 -2.00
C ILE A 125 -28.60 -7.47 -0.77
N PHE A 126 -28.52 -8.35 0.21
CA PHE A 126 -29.30 -8.27 1.45
C PHE A 126 -28.58 -7.45 2.51
N LYS A 127 -27.26 -7.63 2.65
CA LYS A 127 -26.39 -6.98 3.64
C LYS A 127 -25.01 -6.63 3.04
N PRO A 128 -24.34 -5.57 3.53
CA PRO A 128 -22.96 -5.28 3.15
C PRO A 128 -22.00 -6.34 3.70
N LEU A 129 -21.12 -6.87 2.85
CA LEU A 129 -20.04 -7.78 3.26
C LEU A 129 -18.89 -7.00 3.92
N PRO A 130 -18.26 -7.56 4.98
CA PRO A 130 -17.13 -6.92 5.64
C PRO A 130 -15.88 -6.82 4.74
N THR A 131 -14.97 -5.91 5.09
CA THR A 131 -13.71 -5.64 4.35
C THR A 131 -12.68 -6.76 4.40
N SER A 132 -12.98 -7.81 5.17
CA SER A 132 -12.15 -8.97 5.44
C SER A 132 -13.09 -10.07 5.96
N SER A 133 -12.81 -11.34 5.71
CA SER A 133 -13.45 -12.45 6.42
C SER A 133 -12.89 -12.65 7.83
N GLU A 134 -11.77 -12.00 8.17
CA GLU A 134 -11.12 -11.98 9.49
C GLU A 134 -12.11 -11.88 10.65
N GLY A 135 -12.06 -12.85 11.57
CA GLY A 135 -12.96 -12.95 12.73
C GLY A 135 -14.35 -13.51 12.45
N ARG A 136 -14.61 -14.06 11.25
CA ARG A 136 -15.86 -14.75 10.86
C ARG A 136 -15.56 -15.93 9.94
N LYS A 137 -16.55 -16.80 9.73
CA LYS A 137 -16.49 -17.86 8.72
C LYS A 137 -17.60 -17.66 7.70
N PHE A 138 -17.24 -17.65 6.43
CA PHE A 138 -18.19 -17.53 5.32
C PHE A 138 -18.15 -18.79 4.46
N GLU A 139 -19.30 -19.13 3.89
CA GLU A 139 -19.42 -20.23 2.94
C GLU A 139 -20.29 -19.85 1.74
N LEU A 140 -19.97 -20.47 0.62
CA LEU A 140 -20.64 -20.32 -0.66
C LEU A 140 -21.56 -21.51 -0.88
N ARG A 141 -22.86 -21.27 -0.78
CA ARG A 141 -23.90 -22.27 -1.05
C ARG A 141 -24.34 -22.13 -2.51
N ASN A 142 -24.19 -23.19 -3.30
CA ASN A 142 -24.51 -23.20 -4.73
C ASN A 142 -25.62 -24.21 -5.00
N LYS A 143 -26.65 -23.81 -5.75
CA LYS A 143 -27.83 -24.60 -6.07
C LYS A 143 -28.15 -24.51 -7.55
N VAL A 144 -28.46 -25.63 -8.19
CA VAL A 144 -28.94 -25.66 -9.57
C VAL A 144 -30.43 -25.31 -9.57
N ILE A 145 -30.82 -24.22 -10.24
CA ILE A 145 -32.21 -23.79 -10.38
C ILE A 145 -32.88 -24.60 -11.50
N GLY A 146 -32.17 -24.84 -12.59
CA GLY A 146 -32.65 -25.63 -13.72
C GLY A 146 -31.55 -25.91 -14.74
N VAL A 147 -31.72 -27.00 -15.50
CA VAL A 147 -30.86 -27.33 -16.64
C VAL A 147 -31.73 -27.54 -17.86
N TYR A 148 -31.34 -26.95 -18.99
CA TYR A 148 -32.13 -26.93 -20.21
C TYR A 148 -31.32 -27.31 -21.45
N ASP A 149 -31.88 -28.21 -22.25
CA ASP A 149 -31.34 -28.60 -23.55
C ASP A 149 -31.80 -27.61 -24.63
N LYS A 150 -30.85 -27.01 -25.36
CA LYS A 150 -31.09 -26.10 -26.50
C LYS A 150 -30.73 -26.76 -27.84
N GLY A 151 -30.66 -28.08 -27.88
CA GLY A 151 -30.34 -28.88 -29.06
C GLY A 151 -28.94 -28.57 -29.57
N LYS A 152 -28.78 -28.53 -30.90
CA LYS A 152 -27.49 -28.24 -31.57
C LYS A 152 -26.79 -26.96 -31.07
N ALA A 153 -27.53 -25.98 -30.52
CA ALA A 153 -26.93 -24.76 -29.99
C ALA A 153 -26.13 -24.99 -28.69
N GLY A 154 -26.57 -25.87 -27.79
CA GLY A 154 -25.92 -26.12 -26.51
C GLY A 154 -26.85 -26.48 -25.36
N SER A 155 -26.37 -26.32 -24.13
CA SER A 155 -27.18 -26.45 -22.90
C SER A 155 -27.04 -25.22 -22.01
N VAL A 156 -28.10 -24.90 -21.26
CA VAL A 156 -28.09 -23.84 -20.24
C VAL A 156 -28.18 -24.48 -18.86
N VAL A 157 -27.25 -24.15 -17.96
CA VAL A 157 -27.37 -24.42 -16.52
C VAL A 157 -27.65 -23.09 -15.82
N GLU A 158 -28.79 -22.99 -15.12
CA GLU A 158 -29.11 -21.86 -14.24
C GLU A 158 -28.72 -22.21 -12.81
N THR A 159 -27.92 -21.35 -12.17
CA THR A 159 -27.43 -21.53 -10.80
C THR A 159 -27.80 -20.37 -9.90
N GLU A 160 -28.07 -20.70 -8.65
CA GLU A 160 -28.18 -19.80 -7.51
C GLU A 160 -26.92 -19.95 -6.66
N GLN A 161 -26.31 -18.83 -6.30
CA GLN A 161 -25.05 -18.73 -5.59
C GLN A 161 -25.25 -17.75 -4.42
N SER A 162 -25.12 -18.22 -3.18
CA SER A 162 -25.35 -17.39 -1.98
C SER A 162 -24.11 -17.35 -1.10
N ILE A 163 -23.70 -16.15 -0.69
CA ILE A 163 -22.68 -15.94 0.34
C ILE A 163 -23.38 -15.91 1.70
N VAL A 164 -23.00 -16.84 2.57
CA VAL A 164 -23.62 -17.05 3.89
C VAL A 164 -22.57 -16.98 4.98
N ASP A 165 -22.86 -16.28 6.06
CA ASP A 165 -22.10 -16.34 7.31
C ASP A 165 -22.41 -17.67 8.01
N LYS A 166 -21.39 -18.51 8.19
CA LYS A 166 -21.51 -19.92 8.58
C LYS A 166 -21.94 -20.12 10.03
N GLU A 167 -21.66 -19.14 10.88
CA GLU A 167 -21.90 -19.21 12.32
C GLU A 167 -23.28 -18.63 12.69
N THR A 168 -23.76 -17.64 11.93
CA THR A 168 -25.08 -17.03 12.12
C THR A 168 -26.17 -17.55 11.17
N GLY A 169 -25.77 -18.17 10.05
CA GLY A 169 -26.67 -18.58 8.97
C GLY A 169 -27.15 -17.44 8.06
N GLU A 170 -26.66 -16.21 8.26
CA GLU A 170 -27.16 -15.04 7.54
C GLU A 170 -26.67 -14.97 6.09
N VAL A 171 -27.61 -14.78 5.15
CA VAL A 171 -27.30 -14.57 3.72
C VAL A 171 -27.00 -13.09 3.45
N TYR A 172 -25.81 -12.80 2.91
CA TYR A 172 -25.36 -11.43 2.63
C TYR A 172 -25.72 -11.00 1.20
N SER A 173 -25.48 -11.86 0.22
CA SER A 173 -25.86 -11.65 -1.17
C SER A 173 -26.25 -12.97 -1.83
N LYS A 174 -27.07 -12.87 -2.88
CA LYS A 174 -27.53 -13.98 -3.71
C LYS A 174 -27.42 -13.60 -5.17
N ALA A 175 -26.60 -14.33 -5.91
CA ALA A 175 -26.49 -14.23 -7.36
C ALA A 175 -27.29 -15.36 -8.03
N VAL A 176 -28.01 -15.02 -9.09
CA VAL A 176 -28.63 -15.96 -10.03
C VAL A 176 -27.95 -15.77 -11.37
N GLY A 177 -27.30 -16.81 -11.87
CA GLY A 177 -26.56 -16.81 -13.13
C GLY A 177 -27.06 -17.87 -14.09
N SER A 178 -26.74 -17.71 -15.38
CA SER A 178 -26.84 -18.80 -16.35
C SER A 178 -25.54 -19.01 -17.11
N SER A 179 -25.10 -20.26 -17.16
CA SER A 179 -23.92 -20.71 -17.91
C SER A 179 -24.38 -21.48 -19.15
N PHE A 180 -23.88 -21.09 -20.33
CA PHE A 180 -24.23 -21.69 -21.61
C PHE A 180 -23.06 -22.53 -22.15
N PHE A 181 -23.30 -23.83 -22.27
CA PHE A 181 -22.33 -24.82 -22.73
C PHE A 181 -22.48 -25.01 -24.25
N VAL A 182 -21.60 -24.34 -25.01
CA VAL A 182 -21.73 -24.10 -26.45
C VAL A 182 -21.59 -25.40 -27.25
N GLY A 183 -22.63 -25.78 -27.99
CA GLY A 183 -22.68 -27.00 -28.79
C GLY A 183 -22.90 -28.30 -28.02
N GLN A 184 -23.15 -28.23 -26.70
CA GLN A 184 -23.31 -29.37 -25.80
C GLN A 184 -24.78 -29.65 -25.46
N GLY A 185 -25.62 -29.87 -26.48
CA GLY A 185 -27.04 -30.20 -26.34
C GLY A 185 -27.45 -31.44 -27.15
N ASN A 186 -28.76 -31.66 -27.32
CA ASN A 186 -29.38 -32.89 -27.87
C ASN A 186 -29.28 -34.12 -26.95
N TRP A 187 -29.26 -33.93 -25.62
CA TRP A 187 -29.30 -35.02 -24.64
C TRP A 187 -30.72 -35.36 -24.17
N GLY A 188 -31.75 -34.68 -24.69
CA GLY A 188 -33.16 -34.96 -24.42
C GLY A 188 -33.74 -34.18 -23.24
N GLY A 189 -33.04 -33.14 -22.77
CA GLY A 189 -33.42 -32.36 -21.61
C GLY A 189 -34.61 -31.40 -21.82
N PRO A 190 -35.10 -30.74 -20.74
CA PRO A 190 -36.18 -29.77 -20.82
C PRO A 190 -35.78 -28.56 -21.69
N LYS A 191 -36.63 -28.11 -22.61
CA LYS A 191 -36.28 -26.98 -23.52
C LYS A 191 -36.45 -25.59 -22.89
N GLY A 192 -37.04 -25.49 -21.70
CA GLY A 192 -37.41 -24.24 -21.03
C GLY A 192 -38.71 -23.61 -21.57
N LYS A 193 -39.18 -22.53 -20.92
CA LYS A 193 -40.41 -21.82 -21.34
C LYS A 193 -40.19 -21.02 -22.63
N PRO A 194 -41.10 -21.09 -23.64
CA PRO A 194 -40.99 -20.31 -24.87
C PRO A 194 -41.34 -18.82 -24.68
N ARG A 195 -40.96 -17.98 -25.66
CA ARG A 195 -41.46 -16.61 -25.79
C ARG A 195 -42.85 -16.60 -26.43
N ILE A 196 -43.75 -15.77 -25.90
CA ILE A 196 -44.83 -15.15 -26.69
C ILE A 196 -44.32 -13.77 -27.08
N ALA A 197 -44.42 -13.41 -28.36
CA ALA A 197 -44.02 -12.11 -28.87
C ALA A 197 -45.13 -11.54 -29.74
N THR A 198 -45.86 -10.55 -29.22
CA THR A 198 -46.78 -9.72 -29.99
C THR A 198 -45.97 -8.70 -30.78
N PHE A 199 -45.79 -8.95 -32.08
CA PHE A 199 -45.13 -8.01 -32.99
C PHE A 199 -46.13 -6.97 -33.50
N ASN A 200 -45.76 -5.68 -33.40
CA ASN A 200 -46.22 -4.65 -34.31
C ASN A 200 -44.97 -4.14 -35.08
N GLU A 201 -44.94 -4.44 -36.37
CA GLU A 201 -44.00 -3.93 -37.39
C GLU A 201 -44.50 -2.56 -37.93
N PRO A 202 -43.78 -1.83 -38.79
CA PRO A 202 -42.45 -2.14 -39.37
C PRO A 202 -41.40 -1.01 -39.26
N TYR A 203 -40.12 -1.35 -39.42
CA TYR A 203 -39.21 -0.56 -40.26
C TYR A 203 -38.00 -1.40 -40.72
N ARG A 204 -37.77 -1.46 -42.05
CA ARG A 204 -36.62 -2.14 -42.67
C ARG A 204 -35.49 -1.15 -42.94
N HIS A 205 -34.23 -1.55 -42.77
CA HIS A 205 -33.33 -1.82 -43.91
C HIS A 205 -32.01 -2.53 -43.53
N SER A 206 -31.42 -3.14 -44.56
CA SER A 206 -30.25 -4.02 -44.62
C SER A 206 -28.94 -3.58 -43.96
N CYS A 207 -28.28 -4.53 -43.28
CA CYS A 207 -26.87 -4.87 -43.57
C CYS A 207 -26.61 -6.35 -43.24
N LEU A 208 -25.79 -7.05 -44.05
CA LEU A 208 -25.61 -8.51 -43.99
C LEU A 208 -24.24 -8.90 -43.42
N LEU A 209 -24.20 -9.41 -42.18
CA LEU A 209 -23.17 -10.34 -41.65
C LEU A 209 -23.47 -10.73 -40.17
N SER A 210 -24.44 -11.61 -39.92
CA SER A 210 -24.76 -12.08 -38.55
C SER A 210 -25.57 -13.39 -38.45
N GLU A 211 -25.26 -14.40 -39.27
CA GLU A 211 -25.87 -15.74 -39.13
C GLU A 211 -25.30 -16.55 -37.93
N VAL A 212 -25.59 -16.10 -36.70
CA VAL A 212 -25.33 -16.86 -35.46
C VAL A 212 -26.63 -17.02 -34.66
N VAL A 213 -27.49 -17.90 -35.19
CA VAL A 213 -28.54 -18.70 -34.51
C VAL A 213 -29.14 -18.11 -33.22
N SER A 214 -30.14 -17.25 -33.36
CA SER A 214 -30.91 -16.63 -32.26
C SER A 214 -31.88 -17.59 -31.53
N SER A 215 -31.38 -18.70 -30.99
CA SER A 215 -32.15 -19.83 -30.43
C SER A 215 -32.58 -19.69 -28.95
N ILE A 216 -33.28 -18.58 -28.64
CA ILE A 216 -34.22 -18.36 -27.52
C ILE A 216 -34.01 -19.20 -26.23
N GLY A 217 -33.40 -18.58 -25.21
CA GLY A 217 -33.38 -19.04 -23.82
C GLY A 217 -34.78 -19.05 -23.15
N PRO A 218 -34.92 -19.58 -21.92
CA PRO A 218 -36.17 -19.44 -21.16
C PRO A 218 -36.54 -17.95 -20.97
N SER A 219 -37.81 -17.70 -20.61
CA SER A 219 -38.44 -16.37 -20.52
C SER A 219 -37.64 -15.37 -19.69
N THR A 220 -36.77 -14.63 -20.37
CA THR A 220 -35.82 -13.66 -19.80
C THR A 220 -36.31 -12.26 -20.09
N VAL A 221 -36.55 -11.48 -19.03
CA VAL A 221 -36.91 -10.06 -19.13
C VAL A 221 -35.71 -9.34 -19.73
N ASN A 222 -35.90 -8.74 -20.91
CA ASN A 222 -34.92 -7.86 -21.51
C ASN A 222 -35.19 -6.43 -21.04
N TYR A 223 -34.13 -5.66 -20.81
CA TYR A 223 -34.22 -4.27 -20.38
C TYR A 223 -33.65 -3.35 -21.47
N PRO A 224 -34.30 -3.25 -22.65
CA PRO A 224 -33.85 -2.34 -23.69
C PRO A 224 -33.94 -0.88 -23.21
N PRO A 225 -33.16 0.03 -23.82
CA PRO A 225 -33.36 1.46 -23.69
C PRO A 225 -34.82 1.86 -23.92
N PRO A 226 -35.36 2.84 -23.19
CA PRO A 226 -36.64 3.44 -23.51
C PRO A 226 -36.59 4.16 -24.87
N GLU A 227 -37.54 3.83 -25.75
CA GLU A 227 -37.63 4.42 -27.10
C GLU A 227 -37.77 5.94 -27.05
N GLY A 228 -37.06 6.64 -27.94
CA GLY A 228 -37.11 8.10 -28.07
C GLY A 228 -36.51 8.92 -26.92
N LYS A 229 -36.04 8.31 -25.82
CA LYS A 229 -35.45 9.02 -24.68
C LYS A 229 -33.92 9.04 -24.75
N THR A 230 -33.31 10.22 -24.64
CA THR A 230 -31.86 10.37 -24.45
C THR A 230 -31.42 9.76 -23.10
N PRO A 231 -30.17 9.26 -22.98
CA PRO A 231 -29.62 8.85 -21.68
C PRO A 231 -29.68 9.98 -20.65
N ASP A 232 -30.00 9.64 -19.40
CA ASP A 232 -29.94 10.58 -18.27
C ASP A 232 -28.50 10.71 -17.73
N VAL A 233 -27.68 9.67 -17.90
CA VAL A 233 -26.24 9.64 -17.57
C VAL A 233 -25.48 8.87 -18.66
N VAL A 234 -24.27 9.34 -18.99
CA VAL A 234 -23.30 8.63 -19.83
C VAL A 234 -21.93 8.69 -19.17
N PHE A 235 -21.24 7.56 -19.08
CA PHE A 235 -19.86 7.49 -18.59
C PHE A 235 -19.03 6.50 -19.41
N SER A 236 -17.70 6.63 -19.42
CA SER A 236 -16.80 5.69 -20.11
C SER A 236 -15.73 5.13 -19.17
N VAL A 237 -15.38 3.86 -19.36
CA VAL A 237 -14.19 3.23 -18.77
C VAL A 237 -13.22 2.91 -19.92
N GLN A 238 -12.01 3.45 -19.86
CA GLN A 238 -10.94 3.09 -20.78
C GLN A 238 -10.24 1.84 -20.26
N THR A 239 -10.05 0.83 -21.10
CA THR A 239 -9.18 -0.32 -20.78
C THR A 239 -7.81 -0.12 -21.42
N GLY A 240 -6.75 -0.64 -20.80
CA GLY A 240 -5.42 -0.76 -21.38
C GLY A 240 -5.08 -2.22 -21.74
N PRO A 241 -3.97 -2.47 -22.45
CA PRO A 241 -3.51 -3.83 -22.78
C PRO A 241 -3.35 -4.73 -21.55
N GLU A 242 -2.88 -4.16 -20.44
CA GLU A 242 -2.66 -4.82 -19.15
C GLU A 242 -3.94 -5.14 -18.36
N THR A 243 -5.10 -4.58 -18.73
CA THR A 243 -6.34 -4.72 -17.95
C THR A 243 -6.79 -6.18 -17.81
N ALA A 244 -6.58 -7.02 -18.83
CA ALA A 244 -6.82 -8.47 -18.73
C ALA A 244 -5.91 -9.14 -17.69
N HIS A 245 -4.63 -8.77 -17.66
CA HIS A 245 -3.66 -9.31 -16.70
C HIS A 245 -3.94 -8.83 -15.26
N LEU A 246 -4.29 -7.55 -15.08
CA LEU A 246 -4.69 -7.00 -13.78
C LEU A 246 -5.94 -7.69 -13.22
N TYR A 247 -6.92 -8.01 -14.05
CA TYR A 247 -8.13 -8.70 -13.60
C TYR A 247 -7.88 -10.14 -13.12
N ARG A 248 -6.84 -10.83 -13.64
CA ARG A 248 -6.47 -12.19 -13.17
C ARG A 248 -6.08 -12.22 -11.69
N LEU A 249 -5.57 -11.10 -11.14
CA LEU A 249 -5.16 -10.97 -9.74
C LEU A 249 -6.33 -11.12 -8.75
N ASN A 250 -7.58 -11.11 -9.24
CA ASN A 250 -8.78 -11.37 -8.47
C ASN A 250 -9.05 -12.86 -8.20
N GLY A 251 -8.17 -13.77 -8.65
CA GLY A 251 -8.41 -15.21 -8.66
C GLY A 251 -8.97 -15.75 -9.98
N ASP A 252 -9.26 -14.89 -10.96
CA ASP A 252 -9.75 -15.32 -12.28
C ASP A 252 -8.58 -15.66 -13.22
N TYR A 253 -7.91 -16.79 -12.95
CA TYR A 253 -6.72 -17.22 -13.71
C TYR A 253 -7.04 -17.83 -15.08
N ASN A 254 -8.26 -17.67 -15.61
CA ASN A 254 -8.70 -18.18 -16.91
C ASN A 254 -7.73 -17.80 -18.06
N PRO A 255 -7.11 -18.76 -18.77
CA PRO A 255 -6.08 -18.47 -19.78
C PRO A 255 -6.46 -17.48 -20.88
N LEU A 256 -7.75 -17.30 -21.20
CA LEU A 256 -8.23 -16.29 -22.17
C LEU A 256 -7.85 -14.84 -21.84
N HIS A 257 -7.48 -14.56 -20.58
CA HIS A 257 -6.96 -13.27 -20.12
C HIS A 257 -5.44 -13.09 -20.29
N ALA A 258 -4.71 -14.14 -20.68
CA ALA A 258 -3.24 -14.15 -20.69
C ALA A 258 -2.64 -14.52 -22.04
N THR A 259 -3.28 -15.40 -22.82
CA THR A 259 -2.78 -15.86 -24.12
C THR A 259 -3.89 -15.85 -25.18
N PRO A 260 -3.57 -15.69 -26.48
CA PRO A 260 -4.59 -15.49 -27.51
C PRO A 260 -5.28 -16.79 -27.97
N GLU A 261 -4.67 -17.96 -27.79
CA GLU A 261 -5.13 -19.23 -28.38
C GLU A 261 -6.51 -19.68 -27.87
N PRO A 262 -6.89 -19.51 -26.58
CA PRO A 262 -8.25 -19.81 -26.13
C PRO A 262 -9.30 -18.95 -26.84
N GLY A 263 -9.07 -17.63 -26.92
CA GLY A 263 -10.00 -16.71 -27.59
C GLY A 263 -10.04 -16.90 -29.10
N GLN A 264 -8.93 -17.27 -29.74
CA GLN A 264 -8.90 -17.71 -31.14
C GLN A 264 -9.72 -18.99 -31.36
N LYS A 265 -9.53 -20.02 -30.52
CA LYS A 265 -10.28 -21.29 -30.58
C LYS A 265 -11.79 -21.11 -30.34
N MET A 266 -12.19 -20.08 -29.60
CA MET A 266 -13.59 -19.70 -29.38
C MET A 266 -14.14 -18.72 -30.44
N GLY A 267 -13.34 -18.28 -31.40
CA GLY A 267 -13.76 -17.38 -32.50
C GLY A 267 -13.76 -15.88 -32.16
N PHE A 268 -13.25 -15.46 -31.00
CA PHE A 268 -13.19 -14.06 -30.57
C PHE A 268 -11.98 -13.27 -31.15
N GLY A 269 -11.01 -14.00 -31.72
CA GLY A 269 -9.90 -13.44 -32.52
C GLY A 269 -8.63 -13.08 -31.75
N GLY A 270 -8.57 -13.27 -30.43
CA GLY A 270 -7.38 -12.99 -29.63
C GLY A 270 -7.66 -13.02 -28.12
N ILE A 271 -6.79 -12.37 -27.33
CA ILE A 271 -7.01 -12.14 -25.89
C ILE A 271 -8.28 -11.31 -25.70
N ILE A 272 -9.10 -11.68 -24.70
CA ILE A 272 -10.31 -10.95 -24.35
C ILE A 272 -10.43 -10.72 -22.84
N ILE A 273 -11.09 -9.63 -22.49
CA ILE A 273 -11.64 -9.40 -21.16
C ILE A 273 -13.08 -9.95 -21.17
N HIS A 274 -13.37 -10.83 -20.21
CA HIS A 274 -14.66 -11.52 -20.14
C HIS A 274 -15.80 -10.63 -19.64
N GLY A 275 -17.04 -11.12 -19.79
CA GLY A 275 -18.24 -10.37 -19.44
C GLY A 275 -18.29 -9.88 -18.00
N LEU A 276 -17.71 -10.60 -17.03
CA LEU A 276 -17.83 -10.23 -15.61
C LEU A 276 -16.98 -9.00 -15.24
N PHE A 277 -15.89 -8.71 -15.95
CA PHE A 277 -15.21 -7.41 -15.84
C PHE A 277 -16.13 -6.26 -16.28
N SER A 278 -16.80 -6.43 -17.43
CA SER A 278 -17.75 -5.44 -17.95
C SER A 278 -18.95 -5.28 -17.03
N TRP A 279 -19.40 -6.36 -16.38
CA TRP A 279 -20.42 -6.33 -15.33
C TRP A 279 -19.97 -5.48 -14.13
N ASN A 280 -18.84 -5.85 -13.53
CA ASN A 280 -18.31 -5.20 -12.33
C ASN A 280 -18.00 -3.70 -12.55
N SER A 281 -17.23 -3.37 -13.59
CA SER A 281 -16.90 -1.99 -13.93
C SER A 281 -18.09 -1.17 -14.43
N THR A 282 -19.26 -1.78 -14.66
CA THR A 282 -20.51 -1.05 -14.93
C THR A 282 -21.27 -0.72 -13.66
N ALA A 283 -21.42 -1.67 -12.73
CA ALA A 283 -22.01 -1.35 -11.42
C ALA A 283 -21.14 -0.37 -10.62
N HIS A 284 -19.82 -0.34 -10.82
CA HIS A 284 -18.95 0.71 -10.28
C HIS A 284 -19.39 2.10 -10.77
N GLY A 285 -19.43 2.34 -12.08
CA GLY A 285 -19.84 3.64 -12.64
C GLY A 285 -21.30 4.01 -12.35
N LEU A 286 -22.22 3.03 -12.34
CA LEU A 286 -23.61 3.25 -11.93
C LEU A 286 -23.71 3.70 -10.46
N LEU A 287 -22.90 3.11 -9.56
CA LEU A 287 -22.85 3.55 -8.17
C LEU A 287 -22.23 4.93 -8.02
N LYS A 288 -21.17 5.23 -8.79
CA LYS A 288 -20.48 6.54 -8.79
C LYS A 288 -21.43 7.67 -9.22
N GLU A 289 -22.14 7.50 -10.32
CA GLU A 289 -22.94 8.58 -10.93
C GLU A 289 -24.39 8.66 -10.42
N LEU A 290 -24.95 7.58 -9.84
CA LEU A 290 -26.35 7.57 -9.35
C LEU A 290 -26.47 7.29 -7.85
N GLY A 291 -25.66 6.37 -7.31
CA GLY A 291 -25.73 5.91 -5.92
C GLY A 291 -24.89 6.72 -4.93
N GLY A 292 -24.31 7.84 -5.36
CA GLY A 292 -23.46 8.69 -4.50
C GLY A 292 -22.20 7.98 -3.97
N SER A 293 -21.78 6.88 -4.59
CA SER A 293 -20.74 5.97 -4.08
C SER A 293 -21.03 5.23 -2.76
N ASP A 294 -22.24 5.29 -2.20
CA ASP A 294 -22.66 4.41 -1.09
C ASP A 294 -23.41 3.17 -1.64
N PRO A 295 -22.85 1.94 -1.58
CA PRO A 295 -23.53 0.75 -2.07
C PRO A 295 -24.67 0.23 -1.21
N GLN A 296 -25.01 0.88 -0.08
CA GLN A 296 -26.37 0.74 0.48
C GLN A 296 -27.44 1.27 -0.49
N ASN A 297 -27.06 2.14 -1.42
CA ASN A 297 -27.93 2.65 -2.48
C ASN A 297 -28.09 1.68 -3.65
N LEU A 298 -27.43 0.52 -3.73
CA LEU A 298 -27.63 -0.45 -4.81
C LEU A 298 -28.13 -1.79 -4.26
N ARG A 299 -29.37 -2.17 -4.63
CA ARG A 299 -30.08 -3.34 -4.08
C ARG A 299 -30.06 -4.56 -4.99
N GLU A 300 -30.22 -4.33 -6.28
CA GLU A 300 -30.20 -5.35 -7.32
C GLU A 300 -29.41 -4.86 -8.53
N PHE A 301 -28.65 -5.75 -9.17
CA PHE A 301 -27.92 -5.44 -10.40
C PHE A 301 -27.93 -6.65 -11.33
N GLN A 302 -28.43 -6.48 -12.55
CA GLN A 302 -28.59 -7.56 -13.53
C GLN A 302 -28.04 -7.13 -14.89
N ALA A 303 -27.31 -8.04 -15.54
CA ALA A 303 -26.94 -7.91 -16.96
C ALA A 303 -27.19 -9.21 -17.73
N ARG A 304 -27.37 -9.04 -19.04
CA ARG A 304 -27.16 -10.06 -20.05
C ARG A 304 -25.85 -9.78 -20.78
N PHE A 305 -25.10 -10.84 -21.08
CA PHE A 305 -23.88 -10.76 -21.89
C PHE A 305 -24.22 -10.95 -23.37
N SER A 306 -23.65 -10.10 -24.22
CA SER A 306 -23.96 -10.01 -25.66
C SER A 306 -22.72 -10.09 -26.54
N ALA A 307 -21.59 -9.50 -26.09
CA ALA A 307 -20.29 -9.61 -26.75
C ALA A 307 -19.14 -9.58 -25.73
N PRO A 308 -17.96 -10.18 -26.03
CA PRO A 308 -16.75 -10.00 -25.24
C PRO A 308 -16.23 -8.55 -25.34
N VAL A 309 -15.17 -8.26 -24.59
CA VAL A 309 -14.40 -7.00 -24.66
C VAL A 309 -12.94 -7.34 -24.99
N ARG A 310 -12.23 -6.44 -25.67
CA ARG A 310 -10.78 -6.55 -25.93
C ARG A 310 -9.98 -5.58 -25.06
N PRO A 311 -8.75 -5.93 -24.64
CA PRO A 311 -7.84 -4.98 -23.99
C PRO A 311 -7.52 -3.81 -24.91
N GLY A 312 -7.75 -2.58 -24.44
CA GLY A 312 -7.63 -1.35 -25.22
C GLY A 312 -8.97 -0.71 -25.61
N ASP A 313 -10.09 -1.44 -25.52
CA ASP A 313 -11.41 -0.90 -25.84
C ASP A 313 -11.82 0.22 -24.88
N LYS A 314 -12.47 1.26 -25.43
CA LYS A 314 -13.16 2.31 -24.67
C LYS A 314 -14.62 1.93 -24.50
N LEU A 315 -15.01 1.60 -23.26
CA LEU A 315 -16.33 1.06 -22.95
C LEU A 315 -17.24 2.17 -22.43
N THR A 316 -18.19 2.61 -23.24
CA THR A 316 -19.16 3.65 -22.87
C THR A 316 -20.45 3.01 -22.37
N THR A 317 -20.91 3.46 -21.20
CA THR A 317 -22.20 3.05 -20.61
C THR A 317 -23.18 4.20 -20.73
N GLU A 318 -24.34 3.92 -21.33
CA GLU A 318 -25.48 4.83 -21.41
C GLU A 318 -26.57 4.33 -20.47
N VAL A 319 -27.22 5.27 -19.77
CA VAL A 319 -28.03 4.95 -18.58
C VAL A 319 -29.33 5.75 -18.59
N TRP A 320 -30.45 5.08 -18.37
CA TRP A 320 -31.78 5.66 -18.35
C TRP A 320 -32.50 5.41 -17.02
N ARG A 321 -32.95 6.51 -16.41
CA ARG A 321 -33.83 6.55 -15.24
C ARG A 321 -35.28 6.29 -15.66
N MET A 322 -35.92 5.28 -15.06
CA MET A 322 -37.25 4.83 -15.44
C MET A 322 -38.38 5.44 -14.58
N GLY A 323 -38.05 6.05 -13.43
CA GLY A 323 -39.04 6.57 -12.48
C GLY A 323 -39.88 5.50 -11.75
N THR A 324 -39.60 4.21 -11.96
CA THR A 324 -40.30 3.08 -11.34
C THR A 324 -39.60 2.62 -10.05
N PHE A 325 -40.14 3.01 -8.89
CA PHE A 325 -39.55 2.75 -7.59
C PHE A 325 -40.06 1.45 -6.94
N GLN A 326 -39.18 0.74 -6.24
CA GLN A 326 -39.49 -0.37 -5.34
C GLN A 326 -38.61 -0.27 -4.08
N ASP A 327 -39.20 -0.31 -2.88
CA ASP A 327 -38.50 -0.22 -1.59
C ASP A 327 -37.57 1.01 -1.44
N GLY A 328 -37.91 2.10 -2.16
CA GLY A 328 -37.13 3.33 -2.25
C GLY A 328 -36.01 3.32 -3.31
N PHE A 329 -35.79 2.22 -4.01
CA PHE A 329 -34.81 2.10 -5.10
C PHE A 329 -35.49 2.27 -6.46
N GLU A 330 -34.97 3.14 -7.31
CA GLU A 330 -35.43 3.36 -8.68
C GLU A 330 -34.93 2.23 -9.61
N GLU A 331 -35.76 1.74 -10.52
CA GLU A 331 -35.29 0.98 -11.68
C GLU A 331 -34.54 1.94 -12.62
N VAL A 332 -33.31 1.55 -12.96
CA VAL A 332 -32.49 2.22 -13.95
C VAL A 332 -32.03 1.18 -14.95
N ARG A 333 -32.16 1.49 -16.24
CA ARG A 333 -31.69 0.62 -17.34
C ARG A 333 -30.38 1.14 -17.90
N TYR A 334 -29.58 0.26 -18.46
CA TYR A 334 -28.33 0.65 -19.09
C TYR A 334 -27.94 -0.28 -20.23
N ILE A 335 -27.14 0.25 -21.15
CA ILE A 335 -26.37 -0.51 -22.13
C ILE A 335 -24.91 -0.11 -21.99
N ARG A 336 -24.00 -1.00 -22.37
CA ARG A 336 -22.57 -0.69 -22.48
C ARG A 336 -22.01 -1.21 -23.78
N GLN A 337 -21.22 -0.37 -24.44
CA GLN A 337 -20.73 -0.58 -25.80
C GLN A 337 -19.29 -0.13 -26.00
N ASP A 338 -18.56 -0.83 -26.87
CA ASP A 338 -17.18 -0.56 -27.30
C ASP A 338 -17.11 0.41 -28.50
N GLY A 339 -18.11 1.28 -28.61
CA GLY A 339 -18.32 2.20 -29.71
C GLY A 339 -19.48 1.78 -30.61
N VAL A 340 -19.55 0.50 -31.02
CA VAL A 340 -20.63 0.00 -31.89
C VAL A 340 -21.21 -1.34 -31.44
N VAL A 341 -20.44 -2.22 -30.77
CA VAL A 341 -20.96 -3.49 -30.27
C VAL A 341 -21.44 -3.31 -28.84
N ILE A 342 -22.69 -3.68 -28.57
CA ILE A 342 -23.24 -3.68 -27.21
C ILE A 342 -22.73 -4.93 -26.48
N ASN A 343 -21.80 -4.76 -25.55
CA ASN A 343 -21.20 -5.85 -24.78
C ASN A 343 -22.18 -6.40 -23.73
N ILE A 344 -22.89 -5.51 -23.01
CA ILE A 344 -23.93 -5.87 -22.03
C ILE A 344 -25.15 -4.94 -22.07
N VAL A 345 -26.32 -5.50 -21.72
CA VAL A 345 -27.59 -4.80 -21.50
C VAL A 345 -28.13 -5.21 -20.14
N GLY A 346 -28.71 -4.30 -19.36
CA GLY A 346 -29.18 -4.64 -18.02
C GLY A 346 -30.01 -3.59 -17.31
N ASN A 347 -30.32 -3.89 -16.05
CA ASN A 347 -30.92 -2.95 -15.11
C ASN A 347 -30.28 -3.01 -13.73
N VAL A 348 -30.45 -1.93 -12.98
CA VAL A 348 -30.03 -1.79 -11.59
C VAL A 348 -31.20 -1.22 -10.79
N ARG A 349 -31.34 -1.63 -9.52
CA ARG A 349 -32.19 -0.96 -8.54
C ARG A 349 -31.32 -0.09 -7.65
N VAL A 350 -31.39 1.23 -7.87
CA VAL A 350 -30.51 2.22 -7.23
C VAL A 350 -31.32 3.33 -6.54
N LYS A 351 -30.94 3.70 -5.31
CA LYS A 351 -31.40 4.93 -4.66
C LYS A 351 -30.61 6.09 -5.28
N TYR A 352 -31.30 6.94 -6.02
CA TYR A 352 -30.67 8.10 -6.61
C TYR A 352 -30.33 9.15 -5.55
N GLN A 353 -29.07 9.53 -5.45
CA GLN A 353 -28.58 10.56 -4.55
C GLN A 353 -27.92 11.70 -5.35
N THR A 354 -28.49 12.91 -5.28
CA THR A 354 -27.85 14.09 -5.86
C THR A 354 -26.58 14.45 -5.07
N ARG A 355 -25.57 15.00 -5.76
CA ARG A 355 -24.32 15.47 -5.12
C ARG A 355 -24.55 16.57 -4.06
N ASP A 356 -25.72 17.22 -4.08
CA ASP A 356 -26.14 18.26 -3.14
C ASP A 356 -26.95 17.74 -1.92
N GLN A 357 -27.28 16.45 -1.83
CA GLN A 357 -28.02 15.89 -0.69
C GLN A 357 -27.18 14.94 0.16
N VAL A 358 -26.49 15.52 1.14
CA VAL A 358 -25.90 14.79 2.28
C VAL A 358 -27.00 14.51 3.31
N TYR A 359 -27.41 13.25 3.41
CA TYR A 359 -28.40 12.82 4.40
C TYR A 359 -27.76 12.62 5.78
N PHE A 360 -28.21 13.40 6.77
CA PHE A 360 -27.88 13.16 8.17
C PHE A 360 -28.80 12.09 8.76
N THR A 361 -28.32 10.85 8.90
CA THR A 361 -29.02 9.79 9.62
C THR A 361 -28.93 10.03 11.14
N ALA A 362 -30.02 10.55 11.72
CA ALA A 362 -30.14 10.66 13.17
C ALA A 362 -30.15 9.26 13.81
N GLY A 363 -29.35 9.07 14.86
CA GLY A 363 -29.39 7.86 15.68
C GLY A 363 -30.72 7.70 16.43
N PRO A 364 -31.05 6.49 16.91
CA PRO A 364 -32.29 6.23 17.63
C PRO A 364 -32.36 7.05 18.93
N GLY A 365 -33.21 8.09 18.91
CA GLY A 365 -33.43 9.00 20.04
C GLY A 365 -33.88 10.40 19.63
N SER A 366 -33.49 10.89 18.45
CA SER A 366 -33.68 12.30 18.06
C SER A 366 -34.88 12.52 17.13
N ARG A 367 -36.00 13.05 17.64
CA ARG A 367 -37.05 13.67 16.81
C ARG A 367 -36.73 15.14 16.54
N ALA A 368 -36.38 15.46 15.30
CA ALA A 368 -36.36 16.84 14.79
C ALA A 368 -36.84 16.85 13.32
N LEU A 369 -37.92 17.57 13.03
CA LEU A 369 -38.26 17.93 11.64
C LEU A 369 -37.49 19.21 11.29
N LEU A 370 -36.92 19.25 10.08
CA LEU A 370 -36.39 20.47 9.48
C LEU A 370 -36.66 20.43 7.97
N SER A 371 -37.72 21.14 7.56
CA SER A 371 -38.09 21.30 6.15
C SER A 371 -37.26 22.39 5.50
N VAL A 372 -36.47 22.05 4.48
CA VAL A 372 -35.74 23.04 3.67
C VAL A 372 -36.60 23.45 2.47
N THR A 373 -37.19 24.65 2.55
CA THR A 373 -37.97 25.22 1.46
C THR A 373 -37.06 25.67 0.32
N THR A 374 -37.25 25.14 -0.89
CA THR A 374 -36.47 25.55 -2.07
C THR A 374 -36.84 26.98 -2.49
N LYS A 375 -35.83 27.85 -2.67
CA LYS A 375 -36.01 29.17 -3.30
C LYS A 375 -35.63 29.10 -4.79
N ARG A 376 -36.48 29.75 -5.59
CA ARG A 376 -36.61 29.60 -7.05
C ARG A 376 -35.40 30.12 -7.83
N HIS A 377 -35.29 29.66 -9.08
CA HIS A 377 -34.51 30.31 -10.12
C HIS A 377 -34.83 31.81 -10.24
N TYR A 378 -33.83 32.59 -10.67
CA TYR A 378 -34.03 33.84 -11.39
C TYR A 378 -33.48 33.72 -12.80
N THR A 379 -34.37 33.80 -13.79
CA THR A 379 -34.02 34.00 -15.20
C THR A 379 -33.65 35.46 -15.45
N LEU A 380 -32.58 35.70 -16.21
CA LEU A 380 -32.27 37.03 -16.74
C LEU A 380 -32.45 37.02 -18.27
N GLY A 381 -33.51 37.70 -18.72
CA GLY A 381 -33.80 37.98 -20.13
C GLY A 381 -33.36 39.41 -20.54
N PRO A 382 -33.36 39.74 -21.84
CA PRO A 382 -32.48 40.78 -22.39
C PRO A 382 -33.10 42.18 -22.57
N LYS A 383 -32.23 43.21 -22.45
CA LYS A 383 -32.27 44.61 -22.98
C LYS A 383 -31.12 45.39 -22.28
N CYS A 384 -30.43 46.39 -22.83
CA CYS A 384 -30.32 46.95 -24.19
C CYS A 384 -28.92 47.63 -24.33
N PRO A 385 -28.52 48.22 -25.48
CA PRO A 385 -27.10 48.31 -25.86
C PRO A 385 -26.39 49.65 -25.60
N VAL A 386 -25.05 49.57 -25.51
CA VAL A 386 -24.07 50.59 -25.92
C VAL A 386 -22.98 49.85 -26.71
N GLY A 387 -22.41 50.44 -27.78
CA GLY A 387 -21.47 49.76 -28.68
C GLY A 387 -20.24 50.61 -29.04
N ILE A 388 -19.55 50.22 -30.13
CA ILE A 388 -18.31 50.83 -30.68
C ILE A 388 -17.06 50.48 -29.84
N SER A 389 -15.91 50.03 -30.38
CA SER A 389 -15.46 49.87 -31.78
C SER A 389 -14.68 48.57 -32.01
N THR A 390 -14.70 48.05 -33.24
CA THR A 390 -13.82 46.97 -33.73
C THR A 390 -12.48 47.51 -34.25
N ARG A 391 -11.37 46.81 -33.99
CA ARG A 391 -10.17 46.80 -34.88
C ARG A 391 -9.22 45.63 -34.55
N HIS A 392 -9.08 44.69 -35.49
CA HIS A 392 -7.86 43.88 -35.65
C HIS A 392 -6.85 44.65 -36.53
N PRO A 393 -5.55 44.30 -36.49
CA PRO A 393 -5.04 43.44 -37.57
C PRO A 393 -4.03 42.35 -37.15
N GLN A 394 -3.73 41.53 -38.15
CA GLN A 394 -2.63 40.55 -38.33
C GLN A 394 -1.23 41.24 -38.34
N SER A 395 -0.06 40.58 -38.39
CA SER A 395 0.43 39.23 -38.02
C SER A 395 1.97 39.16 -38.19
N HIS A 396 2.63 38.11 -37.66
CA HIS A 396 4.00 37.61 -37.99
C HIS A 396 5.23 38.54 -38.03
N HIS A 397 6.26 38.24 -37.21
CA HIS A 397 7.56 37.72 -37.72
C HIS A 397 8.44 37.09 -36.61
N ARG A 398 9.74 36.81 -36.87
CA ARG A 398 10.50 35.67 -36.31
C ARG A 398 11.93 36.03 -35.82
N ILE A 399 12.45 35.20 -34.90
CA ILE A 399 13.88 34.90 -34.62
C ILE A 399 14.75 36.00 -33.95
N GLY A 400 15.60 35.60 -32.99
CA GLY A 400 16.70 36.43 -32.46
C GLY A 400 17.24 36.02 -31.06
N THR A 401 18.29 35.21 -30.99
CA THR A 401 19.02 34.85 -29.73
C THR A 401 20.34 35.61 -29.59
N ILE A 402 20.78 35.95 -28.37
CA ILE A 402 22.21 36.04 -27.94
C ILE A 402 22.34 36.17 -26.40
N PRO A 403 23.49 35.79 -25.76
CA PRO A 403 23.55 35.54 -24.30
C PRO A 403 24.69 36.25 -23.50
N LEU A 404 24.67 36.06 -22.17
CA LEU A 404 25.80 35.95 -21.20
C LEU A 404 27.01 36.92 -21.24
N CYS A 405 27.21 37.68 -20.15
CA CYS A 405 28.43 37.68 -19.28
C CYS A 405 28.33 38.76 -18.16
N ARG A 406 29.31 38.98 -17.26
CA ARG A 406 29.94 38.17 -16.19
C ARG A 406 31.07 39.02 -15.53
N ALA A 407 31.07 39.14 -14.19
CA ALA A 407 32.21 39.45 -13.28
C ALA A 407 32.96 40.82 -13.32
N ASN A 408 33.12 41.41 -12.13
CA ASN A 408 34.32 42.10 -11.54
C ASN A 408 33.89 42.87 -10.25
N SER A 409 34.74 43.26 -9.28
CA SER A 409 35.90 42.58 -8.65
C SER A 409 36.34 43.35 -7.37
N THR A 410 36.45 42.65 -6.24
CA THR A 410 37.08 42.97 -4.92
C THR A 410 37.95 44.23 -4.69
N MET A 411 37.78 44.89 -3.52
CA MET A 411 38.77 45.52 -2.58
C MET A 411 37.98 46.27 -1.47
N ALA A 412 38.42 46.55 -0.22
CA ALA A 412 39.48 46.06 0.69
C ALA A 412 39.12 46.46 2.16
N ALA A 413 39.92 46.12 3.19
CA ALA A 413 39.64 46.42 4.62
C ALA A 413 40.88 46.87 5.44
N PRO A 414 40.68 47.60 6.55
CA PRO A 414 41.23 47.27 7.89
C PRO A 414 40.13 47.37 9.00
N GLN A 415 40.18 46.71 10.18
CA GLN A 415 41.08 46.83 11.35
C GLN A 415 41.12 48.25 11.98
N ASN A 416 41.09 48.52 13.30
CA ASN A 416 40.99 47.76 14.59
C ASN A 416 40.64 48.81 15.71
N GLU A 417 40.42 48.62 17.04
CA GLU A 417 40.38 47.50 18.03
C GLU A 417 39.65 47.93 19.36
N GLU A 418 39.79 47.15 20.45
CA GLU A 418 39.59 47.44 21.91
C GLU A 418 38.19 47.47 22.62
N GLU A 419 38.18 46.93 23.86
CA GLU A 419 37.14 46.97 24.91
C GLU A 419 37.86 46.92 26.29
N PRO A 420 37.40 47.61 27.37
CA PRO A 420 37.03 46.83 28.58
C PRO A 420 35.98 47.44 29.56
N GLN A 421 35.10 46.56 30.06
CA GLN A 421 34.55 46.46 31.45
C GLN A 421 34.30 47.70 32.36
N LYS A 422 33.04 47.84 32.86
CA LYS A 422 32.68 47.60 34.30
C LYS A 422 31.16 47.64 34.59
N ARG A 423 30.76 47.40 35.84
CA ARG A 423 29.42 46.86 36.24
C ARG A 423 28.39 47.88 36.77
N ARG A 424 27.14 47.71 36.31
CA ARG A 424 25.82 47.84 36.98
C ARG A 424 25.60 48.90 38.10
N PHE A 425 24.50 49.65 37.96
CA PHE A 425 23.43 49.70 38.99
C PHE A 425 22.03 49.83 38.34
N ASN A 426 20.96 49.65 39.12
CA ASN A 426 19.55 49.56 38.66
C ASN A 426 18.89 50.98 38.52
N LYS A 427 17.65 51.20 38.03
CA LYS A 427 16.44 50.34 37.98
C LYS A 427 15.32 50.91 37.07
N HIS A 428 14.61 50.01 36.35
CA HIS A 428 13.28 50.16 35.69
C HIS A 428 13.06 51.18 34.54
N TYR A 429 12.00 50.90 33.77
CA TYR A 429 11.70 51.44 32.42
C TYR A 429 10.65 52.57 32.43
N SER A 430 10.73 53.47 31.45
CA SER A 430 9.83 54.62 31.29
C SER A 430 8.53 54.33 30.52
N ARG A 431 7.56 55.25 30.60
CA ARG A 431 6.25 55.23 29.93
C ARG A 431 6.19 56.18 28.73
N ARG A 432 5.46 55.74 27.70
CA ARG A 432 4.65 56.52 26.74
C ARG A 432 5.34 57.47 25.72
N ASN A 433 5.05 57.16 24.44
CA ASN A 433 4.48 58.04 23.40
C ASN A 433 5.32 59.23 22.86
N ASN A 434 5.26 59.60 21.57
CA ASN A 434 4.40 59.13 20.46
C ASN A 434 5.06 59.39 19.08
N ASN A 435 4.61 58.66 18.05
CA ASN A 435 4.87 58.88 16.60
C ASN A 435 6.32 58.61 16.10
N ARG A 436 6.56 58.21 14.84
CA ARG A 436 5.67 58.08 13.65
C ARG A 436 6.16 56.98 12.67
N HIS A 437 5.22 56.46 11.87
CA HIS A 437 5.41 55.70 10.60
C HIS A 437 6.14 54.33 10.60
N SER A 438 5.34 53.28 10.40
CA SER A 438 5.64 52.18 9.45
C SER A 438 4.34 51.79 8.71
N THR A 439 4.45 51.09 7.58
CA THR A 439 3.32 50.69 6.74
C THR A 439 2.68 49.38 7.22
N LYS A 440 1.34 49.30 7.11
CA LYS A 440 0.54 48.13 7.47
C LYS A 440 0.32 47.21 6.25
N ASN A 441 0.57 45.92 6.42
CA ASN A 441 -0.20 44.86 5.78
C ASN A 441 -1.04 44.21 6.89
N ASP A 442 -2.33 44.52 6.96
CA ASP A 442 -3.25 43.96 7.95
C ASP A 442 -3.98 42.74 7.37
N ASP A 443 -3.48 41.54 7.65
CA ASP A 443 -4.18 40.26 7.40
C ASP A 443 -4.13 39.38 8.67
N ILE A 444 -4.53 39.97 9.81
CA ILE A 444 -4.68 39.24 11.07
C ILE A 444 -6.11 38.73 11.16
N VAL A 445 -6.29 37.41 10.98
CA VAL A 445 -7.60 36.76 11.18
C VAL A 445 -7.99 36.87 12.66
N GLN A 446 -9.11 37.55 12.91
CA GLN A 446 -9.65 37.74 14.25
C GLN A 446 -10.25 36.42 14.76
N LEU A 447 -9.73 35.92 15.89
CA LEU A 447 -10.14 34.66 16.50
C LEU A 447 -11.21 34.89 17.57
N ASP A 448 -12.47 34.97 17.15
CA ASP A 448 -13.60 35.05 18.07
C ASP A 448 -13.88 33.69 18.73
N ALA A 449 -13.77 33.63 20.05
CA ALA A 449 -14.00 32.44 20.86
C ALA A 449 -15.29 32.60 21.69
N GLU A 450 -16.42 32.08 21.19
CA GLU A 450 -17.67 32.14 21.95
C GLU A 450 -17.64 31.25 23.22
N PRO A 451 -18.11 31.77 24.38
CA PRO A 451 -18.10 31.03 25.63
C PRO A 451 -19.28 30.05 25.74
N ILE A 452 -19.18 28.90 25.07
CA ILE A 452 -20.16 27.81 25.23
C ILE A 452 -20.16 27.34 26.70
N GLY A 453 -21.29 27.49 27.37
CA GLY A 453 -21.41 27.30 28.82
C GLY A 453 -21.20 25.86 29.30
N LYS A 454 -20.24 25.69 30.23
CA LYS A 454 -20.13 24.56 31.19
C LYS A 454 -20.36 23.13 30.64
N LEU A 455 -19.77 22.78 29.49
CA LEU A 455 -19.68 21.38 29.04
C LEU A 455 -18.25 20.83 29.23
N LYS A 456 -18.11 19.80 30.07
CA LYS A 456 -16.84 19.09 30.30
C LYS A 456 -16.52 18.12 29.15
N TYR A 457 -16.06 18.64 28.01
CA TYR A 457 -15.40 17.82 26.98
C TYR A 457 -13.87 17.92 27.11
N PRO A 458 -13.14 16.79 27.08
CA PRO A 458 -11.68 16.80 27.29
C PRO A 458 -10.87 17.27 26.07
N SER A 459 -11.48 17.26 24.87
CA SER A 459 -10.78 17.40 23.59
C SER A 459 -11.34 18.56 22.78
N PHE A 460 -10.62 19.69 22.79
CA PHE A 460 -10.85 20.78 21.85
C PHE A 460 -10.26 20.42 20.48
N TRP A 461 -10.95 20.81 19.41
CA TRP A 461 -10.49 20.66 18.02
C TRP A 461 -10.34 22.04 17.41
N LEU A 462 -9.20 22.31 16.77
CA LEU A 462 -9.02 23.55 16.01
C LEU A 462 -9.58 23.35 14.60
N ARG A 463 -10.44 24.27 14.14
CA ARG A 463 -10.97 24.30 12.78
C ARG A 463 -10.35 25.47 12.02
N CYS A 464 -9.36 25.19 11.19
CA CYS A 464 -8.79 26.21 10.30
C CYS A 464 -9.57 26.28 8.99
N HIS A 465 -9.96 27.48 8.59
CA HIS A 465 -10.41 27.80 7.23
C HIS A 465 -9.27 28.47 6.48
N SER A 466 -8.92 27.97 5.29
CA SER A 466 -7.99 28.65 4.39
C SER A 466 -8.61 29.87 3.70
N VAL A 467 -7.76 30.72 3.12
CA VAL A 467 -8.10 31.91 2.32
C VAL A 467 -9.24 31.61 1.33
N PRO A 468 -10.21 32.53 1.06
CA PRO A 468 -11.56 32.22 0.54
C PRO A 468 -11.69 31.50 -0.83
N HIS A 469 -10.60 31.14 -1.47
CA HIS A 469 -10.55 30.43 -2.76
C HIS A 469 -10.14 28.95 -2.60
N LEU A 470 -9.82 28.52 -1.39
CA LEU A 470 -9.45 27.14 -1.05
C LEU A 470 -10.48 26.57 -0.07
N LEU A 471 -11.24 25.57 -0.51
CA LEU A 471 -12.26 24.85 0.27
C LEU A 471 -11.65 23.83 1.25
N HIS A 472 -10.50 24.15 1.87
CA HIS A 472 -9.85 23.29 2.85
C HIS A 472 -10.27 23.66 4.28
N ALA A 473 -10.77 22.67 5.03
CA ALA A 473 -11.13 22.80 6.44
C ALA A 473 -10.43 21.70 7.25
N GLY A 474 -9.31 22.04 7.89
CA GLY A 474 -8.56 21.12 8.74
C GLY A 474 -9.15 21.04 10.14
N HIS A 475 -9.35 19.82 10.66
CA HIS A 475 -9.70 19.55 12.06
C HIS A 475 -8.54 18.84 12.76
N CYS A 476 -7.86 19.52 13.69
CA CYS A 476 -6.72 18.95 14.40
C CYS A 476 -6.96 18.92 15.92
N PRO A 477 -6.60 17.83 16.64
CA PRO A 477 -6.68 17.76 18.10
C PRO A 477 -5.80 18.85 18.74
N TYR A 478 -6.43 19.82 19.41
CA TYR A 478 -5.77 21.05 19.86
C TYR A 478 -4.74 20.83 20.96
N ARG A 479 -5.06 19.97 21.95
CA ARG A 479 -4.22 19.77 23.14
C ARG A 479 -3.06 18.81 22.95
N VAL A 480 -3.17 17.86 22.02
CA VAL A 480 -2.21 16.76 21.85
C VAL A 480 -1.48 16.92 20.52
N TRP A 481 -2.14 16.60 19.39
CA TRP A 481 -1.50 16.60 18.08
C TRP A 481 -0.93 17.97 17.69
N LEU A 482 -1.70 19.07 17.79
CA LEU A 482 -1.19 20.41 17.45
C LEU A 482 -0.08 20.88 18.40
N LYS A 483 -0.04 20.41 19.64
CA LYS A 483 1.05 20.71 20.57
C LYS A 483 2.32 19.94 20.22
N ALA A 484 2.18 18.68 19.80
CA ALA A 484 3.27 17.81 19.35
C ALA A 484 3.86 18.23 17.99
N HIS A 485 3.03 18.77 17.09
CA HIS A 485 3.39 19.13 15.70
C HIS A 485 3.56 20.64 15.48
N ARG A 486 3.87 21.38 16.55
CA ARG A 486 4.10 22.84 16.47
C ARG A 486 5.34 23.18 15.65
N TYR A 487 5.22 24.12 14.71
CA TYR A 487 6.35 24.60 13.93
C TYR A 487 7.36 25.38 14.79
N GLY A 488 8.66 25.24 14.48
CA GLY A 488 9.73 26.12 14.96
C GLY A 488 9.99 26.11 16.48
N THR A 489 9.45 25.15 17.22
CA THR A 489 9.65 25.03 18.67
C THR A 489 9.83 23.57 19.06
N GLN A 490 11.06 23.20 19.47
CA GLN A 490 11.40 21.89 20.02
C GLN A 490 10.28 21.39 20.94
N PRO A 491 9.89 20.11 20.90
CA PRO A 491 8.83 19.59 21.77
C PRO A 491 9.14 19.89 23.25
N ASP A 492 8.11 20.15 24.06
CA ASP A 492 8.30 20.41 25.49
C ASP A 492 9.11 19.27 26.12
N LYS A 493 9.98 19.60 27.09
CA LYS A 493 10.98 18.68 27.67
C LYS A 493 10.37 17.60 28.60
N GLY A 494 9.28 16.98 28.18
CA GLY A 494 8.77 15.74 28.76
C GLY A 494 9.68 14.58 28.34
N GLU A 495 10.60 14.21 29.22
CA GLU A 495 11.46 13.04 29.05
C GLU A 495 10.59 11.78 28.80
N GLY A 496 10.99 10.96 27.83
CA GLY A 496 10.27 9.74 27.44
C GLY A 496 9.10 9.90 26.47
N GLN A 497 8.61 11.10 26.13
CA GLN A 497 7.42 11.24 25.25
C GLN A 497 7.70 11.05 23.75
N ILE A 498 8.93 11.32 23.28
CA ILE A 498 9.31 11.21 21.87
C ILE A 498 10.63 10.44 21.74
N LEU A 499 10.69 9.51 20.78
CA LEU A 499 11.92 8.80 20.43
C LEU A 499 12.88 9.75 19.70
N ARG A 500 13.99 10.10 20.35
CA ARG A 500 15.06 10.92 19.76
C ARG A 500 15.91 10.11 18.79
N PHE A 501 16.06 10.63 17.58
CA PHE A 501 16.97 10.13 16.56
C PHE A 501 18.25 10.99 16.59
N ARG A 502 19.43 10.49 16.98
CA ARG A 502 19.70 9.28 17.79
C ARG A 502 20.48 9.70 19.03
N ASP A 503 19.94 9.43 20.21
CA ASP A 503 20.71 9.50 21.45
C ASP A 503 21.53 8.19 21.57
N PHE A 504 22.85 8.30 21.70
CA PHE A 504 23.76 7.16 21.77
C PHE A 504 24.97 7.43 22.69
N GLU A 505 25.49 6.37 23.31
CA GLU A 505 26.73 6.40 24.10
C GLU A 505 27.65 5.26 23.65
N SER A 506 28.96 5.44 23.79
CA SER A 506 29.97 4.44 23.48
C SER A 506 30.51 3.83 24.77
N VAL A 507 30.59 2.50 24.85
CA VAL A 507 31.26 1.83 25.97
C VAL A 507 32.76 2.17 25.93
N LYS A 508 33.39 2.26 27.09
CA LYS A 508 34.86 2.32 27.19
C LYS A 508 35.42 0.89 27.09
N SER A 509 36.74 0.73 27.12
CA SER A 509 37.41 -0.57 27.05
C SER A 509 37.43 -1.33 28.40
N ASP A 510 36.53 -1.00 29.33
CA ASP A 510 36.38 -1.61 30.66
C ASP A 510 35.31 -2.72 30.64
N TYR A 511 35.79 -3.96 30.44
CA TYR A 511 34.99 -5.18 30.25
C TYR A 511 33.97 -5.51 31.36
N GLU A 512 34.10 -4.92 32.56
CA GLU A 512 33.23 -5.21 33.71
C GLU A 512 31.77 -4.71 33.53
N SER A 513 31.52 -3.80 32.58
CA SER A 513 30.21 -3.13 32.41
C SER A 513 29.53 -3.35 31.04
N LEU A 514 29.93 -4.38 30.28
CA LEU A 514 29.33 -4.65 28.97
C LEU A 514 27.79 -4.82 29.04
N PRO A 515 27.01 -4.15 28.17
CA PRO A 515 25.55 -4.17 28.20
C PRO A 515 25.03 -5.59 28.03
N SER A 516 24.32 -6.12 29.04
CA SER A 516 23.85 -7.50 29.02
C SER A 516 22.53 -7.73 29.74
N VAL A 517 21.76 -8.71 29.28
CA VAL A 517 20.46 -9.15 29.79
C VAL A 517 20.43 -10.68 29.97
N LEU A 518 19.45 -11.19 30.71
CA LEU A 518 19.23 -12.63 30.90
C LEU A 518 18.17 -13.15 29.92
N PHE A 519 18.43 -14.29 29.28
CA PHE A 519 17.52 -14.94 28.34
C PHE A 519 16.12 -15.18 28.95
N GLU A 520 16.07 -15.80 30.14
CA GLU A 520 14.83 -16.11 30.86
C GLU A 520 13.92 -14.87 31.03
N ASN A 521 14.49 -13.76 31.49
CA ASN A 521 13.76 -12.49 31.64
C ASN A 521 13.25 -11.96 30.29
N VAL A 522 14.07 -12.01 29.23
CA VAL A 522 13.69 -11.53 27.88
C VAL A 522 12.58 -12.39 27.26
N MET A 523 12.53 -13.69 27.58
CA MET A 523 11.49 -14.61 27.10
C MET A 523 10.20 -14.55 27.94
N ASP A 524 10.28 -14.20 29.22
CA ASP A 524 9.10 -13.97 30.07
C ASP A 524 8.48 -12.58 29.82
N LYS A 525 9.24 -11.50 30.02
CA LYS A 525 8.71 -10.13 30.24
C LYS A 525 8.94 -9.19 29.05
N GLU A 526 7.93 -8.38 28.73
CA GLU A 526 8.02 -7.32 27.71
C GLU A 526 8.88 -6.14 28.19
N GLU A 527 8.94 -5.90 29.49
CA GLU A 527 9.82 -4.91 30.11
C GLU A 527 11.30 -5.24 29.88
N SER A 528 11.66 -6.52 29.91
CA SER A 528 13.03 -6.99 29.61
C SER A 528 13.31 -7.04 28.10
N VAL A 529 12.30 -7.19 27.24
CA VAL A 529 12.45 -6.91 25.80
C VAL A 529 12.73 -5.42 25.57
N LEU A 530 12.01 -4.51 26.25
CA LEU A 530 12.28 -3.07 26.17
C LEU A 530 13.70 -2.73 26.63
N GLU A 531 14.11 -3.24 27.80
CA GLU A 531 15.47 -3.07 28.31
C GLU A 531 16.51 -3.53 27.27
N TRP A 532 16.36 -4.75 26.74
CA TRP A 532 17.26 -5.31 25.74
C TRP A 532 17.36 -4.44 24.47
N LEU A 533 16.23 -3.99 23.93
CA LEU A 533 16.21 -3.10 22.76
C LEU A 533 16.77 -1.70 23.06
N GLU A 534 16.62 -1.20 24.29
CA GLU A 534 17.21 0.06 24.75
C GLU A 534 18.73 -0.03 24.87
N GLN A 535 19.28 -1.13 25.40
CA GLN A 535 20.73 -1.37 25.43
C GLN A 535 21.31 -1.37 24.01
N ILE A 536 20.66 -2.07 23.06
CA ILE A 536 21.07 -2.10 21.64
C ILE A 536 21.01 -0.69 21.02
N TYR A 537 19.93 0.07 21.25
CA TYR A 537 19.78 1.40 20.67
C TYR A 537 20.81 2.39 21.23
N LYS A 538 21.08 2.32 22.54
CA LYS A 538 22.01 3.22 23.25
C LYS A 538 23.47 2.90 22.94
N TRP A 539 23.90 1.65 23.15
CA TRP A 539 25.31 1.23 23.07
C TRP A 539 25.72 0.66 21.71
N GLY A 540 24.74 0.30 20.88
CA GLY A 540 24.96 -0.35 19.59
C GLY A 540 24.99 -1.88 19.69
N PHE A 541 25.04 -2.47 20.88
CA PHE A 541 25.02 -3.92 21.07
C PHE A 541 24.50 -4.32 22.46
N CYS A 542 24.16 -5.61 22.62
CA CYS A 542 23.85 -6.22 23.91
C CYS A 542 24.18 -7.73 23.89
N LEU A 543 24.68 -8.24 25.02
CA LEU A 543 24.89 -9.67 25.27
C LEU A 543 23.68 -10.30 25.98
N ILE A 544 23.22 -11.45 25.52
CA ILE A 544 22.17 -12.24 26.15
C ILE A 544 22.81 -13.46 26.80
N LYS A 545 22.72 -13.56 28.12
CA LYS A 545 23.34 -14.63 28.93
C LYS A 545 22.30 -15.70 29.28
N GLY A 546 22.73 -16.97 29.29
CA GLY A 546 21.88 -18.10 29.67
C GLY A 546 20.92 -18.54 28.55
N VAL A 547 21.27 -18.32 27.29
CA VAL A 547 20.53 -18.86 26.15
C VAL A 547 20.74 -20.39 26.13
N PRO A 548 19.69 -21.23 26.00
CA PRO A 548 19.86 -22.66 25.75
C PRO A 548 20.71 -22.89 24.49
N VAL A 549 21.59 -23.90 24.52
CA VAL A 549 22.65 -24.10 23.51
C VAL A 549 22.10 -24.81 22.25
N GLU A 550 20.99 -24.28 21.73
CA GLU A 550 20.16 -24.86 20.67
C GLU A 550 19.75 -23.77 19.66
N PRO A 551 19.73 -24.06 18.34
CA PRO A 551 19.26 -23.15 17.30
C PRO A 551 17.87 -22.54 17.60
N GLU A 552 16.93 -23.38 18.04
CA GLU A 552 15.52 -23.07 18.22
C GLU A 552 15.28 -22.01 19.29
N ALA A 553 16.03 -22.07 20.41
CA ALA A 553 15.98 -21.06 21.46
C ALA A 553 16.53 -19.70 20.97
N THR A 554 17.48 -19.73 20.04
CA THR A 554 18.10 -18.55 19.44
C THR A 554 17.17 -17.91 18.40
N GLN A 555 16.45 -18.71 17.62
CA GLN A 555 15.37 -18.24 16.75
C GLN A 555 14.24 -17.59 17.56
N ALA A 556 13.75 -18.27 18.61
CA ALA A 556 12.69 -17.73 19.47
C ALA A 556 13.09 -16.40 20.15
N LEU A 557 14.36 -16.24 20.52
CA LEU A 557 14.91 -14.98 21.04
C LEU A 557 14.86 -13.84 20.01
N LEU A 558 15.21 -14.10 18.74
CA LEU A 558 15.08 -13.11 17.66
C LEU A 558 13.61 -12.73 17.40
N GLU A 559 12.72 -13.72 17.44
CA GLU A 559 11.27 -13.53 17.21
C GLU A 559 10.57 -12.70 18.30
N ARG A 560 11.18 -12.52 19.49
CA ARG A 560 10.74 -11.50 20.48
C ARG A 560 10.86 -10.07 19.95
N ILE A 561 11.76 -9.82 18.99
CA ILE A 561 11.93 -8.51 18.32
C ILE A 561 10.95 -8.42 17.14
N SER A 562 11.11 -9.29 16.14
CA SER A 562 10.25 -9.45 14.97
C SER A 562 10.64 -10.71 14.19
N PHE A 563 9.95 -11.00 13.09
CA PHE A 563 10.33 -12.06 12.15
C PHE A 563 11.77 -11.86 11.62
N ILE A 564 12.44 -12.98 11.37
CA ILE A 564 13.81 -12.99 10.84
C ILE A 564 13.80 -12.66 9.34
N ARG A 565 14.74 -11.82 8.91
CA ARG A 565 14.90 -11.43 7.52
C ARG A 565 15.55 -12.56 6.72
N ASN A 566 14.80 -13.15 5.77
CA ASN A 566 15.36 -14.04 4.76
C ASN A 566 16.32 -13.30 3.83
N THR A 567 17.45 -13.95 3.54
CA THR A 567 18.53 -13.51 2.66
C THR A 567 18.90 -14.62 1.67
N HIS A 568 19.86 -14.39 0.78
CA HIS A 568 20.41 -15.42 -0.11
C HIS A 568 21.27 -16.48 0.61
N TYR A 569 21.60 -16.30 1.90
CA TYR A 569 22.15 -17.35 2.76
C TYR A 569 21.06 -18.12 3.55
N GLY A 570 19.78 -17.81 3.32
CA GLY A 570 18.66 -18.34 4.12
C GLY A 570 18.11 -17.32 5.13
N GLY A 571 17.28 -17.81 6.06
CA GLY A 571 16.61 -17.03 7.11
C GLY A 571 17.41 -17.02 8.41
N PHE A 572 16.94 -17.81 9.38
CA PHE A 572 17.80 -18.24 10.49
C PHE A 572 18.91 -19.15 9.93
N TRP A 573 20.14 -18.97 10.40
CA TRP A 573 21.29 -19.77 9.98
C TRP A 573 21.93 -20.45 11.19
N ASP A 574 22.44 -21.66 10.95
CA ASP A 574 23.22 -22.48 11.88
C ASP A 574 24.28 -23.18 11.04
N PHE A 575 25.55 -22.88 11.30
CA PHE A 575 26.66 -23.31 10.45
C PHE A 575 27.88 -23.75 11.25
N THR A 576 28.69 -24.62 10.64
CA THR A 576 30.08 -24.84 11.05
C THR A 576 31.02 -24.25 10.01
N SER A 577 32.33 -24.27 10.26
CA SER A 577 33.34 -23.83 9.28
C SER A 577 33.57 -24.89 8.18
N ASP A 578 32.50 -25.22 7.46
CA ASP A 578 32.38 -26.32 6.50
C ASP A 578 32.44 -25.86 5.03
N LEU A 579 32.69 -24.57 4.78
CA LEU A 579 32.83 -23.95 3.46
C LEU A 579 31.60 -24.12 2.54
N THR A 580 30.41 -24.35 3.11
CA THR A 580 29.14 -24.55 2.38
C THR A 580 28.70 -23.35 1.53
N PHE A 581 29.16 -22.13 1.85
CA PHE A 581 28.97 -20.92 1.05
C PHE A 581 30.31 -20.27 0.67
N LYS A 582 30.38 -19.66 -0.52
CA LYS A 582 31.60 -19.01 -1.05
C LYS A 582 31.77 -17.59 -0.48
N ASP A 583 31.90 -17.52 0.84
CA ASP A 583 32.01 -16.27 1.62
C ASP A 583 33.10 -16.41 2.70
N THR A 584 33.87 -15.34 2.90
CA THR A 584 34.92 -15.22 3.92
C THR A 584 34.45 -15.52 5.35
N ALA A 585 33.16 -15.37 5.66
CA ALA A 585 32.59 -15.77 6.95
C ALA A 585 32.78 -17.25 7.29
N TYR A 586 32.88 -18.14 6.29
CA TYR A 586 32.91 -19.61 6.48
C TYR A 586 34.33 -20.20 6.54
N THR A 587 35.38 -19.39 6.38
CA THR A 587 36.77 -19.81 6.60
C THR A 587 37.12 -19.83 8.10
N SER A 588 38.33 -20.26 8.44
CA SER A 588 38.92 -20.11 9.80
C SER A 588 39.72 -18.81 10.00
N GLU A 589 39.80 -17.96 8.97
CA GLU A 589 40.65 -16.78 8.95
C GLU A 589 40.09 -15.62 9.81
N ALA A 590 41.00 -14.72 10.22
CA ALA A 590 40.62 -13.50 10.92
C ALA A 590 39.86 -12.53 9.99
N LEU A 591 38.83 -11.88 10.53
CA LEU A 591 38.04 -10.87 9.82
C LEU A 591 38.19 -9.55 10.56
N GLY A 592 38.75 -8.53 9.89
CA GLY A 592 38.87 -7.18 10.45
C GLY A 592 37.51 -6.49 10.59
N ALA A 593 37.48 -5.34 11.27
CA ALA A 593 36.24 -4.62 11.55
C ALA A 593 35.42 -4.28 10.29
N HIS A 594 34.20 -4.82 10.17
CA HIS A 594 33.27 -4.62 9.04
C HIS A 594 31.78 -4.55 9.46
N THR A 595 30.94 -4.03 8.57
CA THR A 595 29.47 -4.06 8.63
C THR A 595 28.93 -5.01 7.56
N ASP A 596 27.96 -5.84 7.87
CA ASP A 596 27.42 -6.85 6.96
C ASP A 596 26.40 -6.33 5.95
N ASN A 597 26.34 -7.05 4.84
CA ASN A 597 25.46 -6.85 3.70
C ASN A 597 25.49 -5.42 3.11
N THR A 598 26.65 -4.77 2.98
CA THR A 598 26.71 -3.40 2.43
C THR A 598 26.24 -3.33 0.97
N TYR A 599 26.26 -4.48 0.28
CA TYR A 599 25.72 -4.75 -1.04
C TYR A 599 24.18 -4.77 -1.13
N PHE A 600 23.42 -4.82 -0.03
CA PHE A 600 21.97 -4.59 -0.12
C PHE A 600 21.67 -3.09 -0.21
N THR A 601 20.62 -2.74 -0.97
CA THR A 601 20.03 -1.39 -0.94
C THR A 601 19.68 -0.98 0.50
N ASP A 602 19.03 -1.90 1.22
CA ASP A 602 18.74 -1.84 2.66
C ASP A 602 19.45 -3.02 3.36
N PRO A 603 20.61 -2.80 4.01
CA PRO A 603 21.31 -3.83 4.80
C PRO A 603 20.53 -4.20 6.07
N ALA A 604 20.73 -5.40 6.60
CA ALA A 604 20.16 -5.79 7.89
C ALA A 604 20.57 -4.79 8.99
N ARG A 605 19.61 -4.43 9.86
CA ARG A 605 19.80 -3.44 10.93
C ARG A 605 20.36 -4.09 12.18
N LEU A 606 19.80 -5.21 12.59
CA LEU A 606 20.35 -6.04 13.66
C LEU A 606 20.87 -7.36 13.10
N GLN A 607 21.95 -7.84 13.70
CA GLN A 607 22.54 -9.14 13.47
C GLN A 607 22.85 -9.77 14.84
N LEU A 608 22.56 -11.07 14.98
CA LEU A 608 22.83 -11.83 16.19
C LEU A 608 23.80 -12.98 15.89
N PHE A 609 24.81 -13.16 16.74
CA PHE A 609 25.68 -14.33 16.81
C PHE A 609 25.46 -15.06 18.14
N HIS A 610 25.17 -16.35 18.10
CA HIS A 610 25.21 -17.24 19.26
C HIS A 610 26.20 -18.37 19.02
N LEU A 611 27.18 -18.51 19.93
CA LEU A 611 28.10 -19.64 19.93
C LEU A 611 27.39 -20.86 20.50
N LEU A 612 27.27 -21.93 19.70
CA LEU A 612 26.73 -23.21 20.16
C LEU A 612 27.86 -24.12 20.67
N SER A 613 28.98 -24.19 19.95
CA SER A 613 30.14 -24.94 20.43
C SER A 613 31.44 -24.42 19.80
N HIS A 614 32.52 -24.53 20.57
CA HIS A 614 33.90 -24.44 20.07
C HIS A 614 34.67 -25.58 20.74
N THR A 615 35.10 -26.57 19.95
CA THR A 615 35.81 -27.76 20.44
C THR A 615 37.07 -28.01 19.62
N GLU A 616 38.04 -28.72 20.21
CA GLU A 616 39.28 -29.14 19.52
C GLU A 616 40.14 -27.98 18.97
N GLY A 617 40.05 -26.79 19.56
CA GLY A 617 40.85 -25.63 19.16
C GLY A 617 40.55 -24.37 19.96
N GLU A 618 41.17 -23.27 19.56
CA GLU A 618 41.25 -22.00 20.30
C GLU A 618 40.97 -20.79 19.39
N GLY A 619 40.98 -19.58 19.96
CA GLY A 619 40.80 -18.32 19.24
C GLY A 619 39.33 -18.00 18.92
N GLY A 620 39.10 -17.26 17.84
CA GLY A 620 37.74 -16.90 17.40
C GLY A 620 37.02 -15.93 18.32
N ALA A 621 37.78 -15.09 19.02
CA ALA A 621 37.28 -13.96 19.78
C ALA A 621 36.58 -12.99 18.85
N THR A 622 35.41 -12.47 19.24
CA THR A 622 34.67 -11.48 18.48
C THR A 622 35.25 -10.09 18.72
N LEU A 623 35.41 -9.33 17.64
CA LEU A 623 35.73 -7.90 17.65
C LEU A 623 34.43 -7.09 17.53
N LEU A 624 34.33 -5.99 18.27
CA LEU A 624 33.37 -4.91 18.05
C LEU A 624 34.09 -3.56 18.01
N VAL A 625 33.67 -2.66 17.12
CA VAL A 625 34.15 -1.27 17.01
C VAL A 625 32.97 -0.33 16.77
N ASP A 626 32.84 0.72 17.58
CA ASP A 626 31.76 1.71 17.42
C ASP A 626 32.06 2.67 16.25
N GLY A 627 31.45 2.41 15.10
CA GLY A 627 31.61 3.22 13.89
C GLY A 627 31.13 4.66 14.04
N PHE A 628 30.24 4.98 15.00
CA PHE A 628 29.82 6.37 15.23
C PHE A 628 30.85 7.13 16.06
N LYS A 629 31.54 6.47 17.00
CA LYS A 629 32.71 7.02 17.69
C LYS A 629 33.88 7.24 16.71
N ALA A 630 34.15 6.27 15.82
CA ALA A 630 35.13 6.43 14.74
C ALA A 630 34.80 7.61 13.81
N ALA A 631 33.51 7.77 13.45
CA ALA A 631 33.05 8.86 12.59
C ALA A 631 33.11 10.25 13.26
N ARG A 632 33.05 10.32 14.60
CA ARG A 632 33.33 11.55 15.35
C ARG A 632 34.82 11.88 15.31
N MET A 633 35.70 10.95 15.65
CA MET A 633 37.14 11.21 15.68
C MET A 633 37.70 11.57 14.28
N ILE A 634 37.27 10.91 13.20
CA ILE A 634 37.71 11.32 11.85
C ILE A 634 37.18 12.69 11.43
N GLN A 635 36.05 13.15 11.99
CA GLN A 635 35.49 14.48 11.77
C GLN A 635 36.24 15.56 12.56
N GLU A 636 36.73 15.23 13.75
CA GLU A 636 37.58 16.08 14.61
C GLU A 636 39.01 16.18 14.06
N GLU A 637 39.68 15.05 13.83
CA GLU A 637 41.06 14.96 13.34
C GLU A 637 41.22 15.45 11.89
N ASN A 638 40.28 15.12 11.00
CA ASN A 638 40.33 15.56 9.62
C ASN A 638 38.94 15.66 8.97
N SER A 639 38.28 16.80 9.21
CA SER A 639 36.97 17.09 8.62
C SER A 639 36.89 16.93 7.09
N ASN A 640 38.00 17.03 6.35
CA ASN A 640 38.04 16.81 4.89
C ASN A 640 38.04 15.32 4.52
N HIS A 641 38.67 14.46 5.33
CA HIS A 641 38.52 13.00 5.21
C HIS A 641 37.07 12.59 5.53
N CYS A 642 36.47 13.08 6.63
CA CYS A 642 35.06 12.83 6.92
C CYS A 642 34.14 13.29 5.78
N LYS A 643 34.26 14.55 5.31
CA LYS A 643 33.50 15.08 4.16
C LYS A 643 33.65 14.21 2.91
N THR A 644 34.81 13.59 2.69
CA THR A 644 35.06 12.70 1.56
C THR A 644 34.29 11.37 1.70
N LEU A 645 34.30 10.74 2.86
CA LEU A 645 33.57 9.49 3.13
C LEU A 645 32.05 9.67 3.17
N VAL A 646 31.58 10.87 3.51
CA VAL A 646 30.16 11.27 3.44
C VAL A 646 29.70 11.57 2.00
N LYS A 647 30.56 12.19 1.17
CA LYS A 647 30.17 12.69 -0.17
C LYS A 647 30.49 11.77 -1.34
N CYS A 648 31.35 10.77 -1.18
CA CYS A 648 31.81 9.92 -2.28
C CYS A 648 31.19 8.51 -2.19
N PRO A 649 30.16 8.20 -3.00
CA PRO A 649 29.47 6.92 -2.92
C PRO A 649 30.27 5.80 -3.60
N GLN A 650 30.38 4.67 -2.92
CA GLN A 650 31.06 3.47 -3.40
C GLN A 650 30.04 2.43 -3.88
N PRO A 651 30.37 1.66 -4.93
CA PRO A 651 29.63 0.46 -5.28
C PRO A 651 30.03 -0.70 -4.36
N PHE A 652 29.08 -1.60 -4.11
CA PHE A 652 29.24 -2.80 -3.29
C PHE A 652 28.57 -3.97 -4.01
N HIS A 653 29.05 -5.19 -3.81
CA HIS A 653 28.47 -6.41 -4.39
C HIS A 653 28.58 -7.63 -3.48
N SER A 654 27.66 -8.59 -3.67
CA SER A 654 27.87 -9.99 -3.33
C SER A 654 27.74 -10.80 -4.61
N SER A 655 28.79 -11.53 -4.98
CA SER A 655 28.82 -12.36 -6.18
C SER A 655 29.78 -13.55 -6.06
N GLY A 656 29.81 -14.19 -4.88
CA GLY A 656 30.62 -15.38 -4.62
C GLY A 656 29.95 -16.69 -5.03
N ASN A 657 28.64 -16.80 -4.81
CA ASN A 657 27.83 -17.96 -5.21
C ASN A 657 27.35 -17.80 -6.67
N GLU A 658 27.26 -18.91 -7.41
CA GLU A 658 27.06 -18.88 -8.87
C GLU A 658 25.71 -18.26 -9.31
N ASP A 659 24.63 -18.50 -8.56
CA ASP A 659 23.31 -17.92 -8.81
C ASP A 659 23.08 -16.54 -8.15
N VAL A 660 24.12 -15.94 -7.55
CA VAL A 660 23.99 -14.69 -6.77
C VAL A 660 24.82 -13.57 -7.39
N CYS A 661 24.15 -12.47 -7.76
CA CYS A 661 24.81 -11.20 -8.05
C CYS A 661 23.95 -10.05 -7.53
N ILE A 662 24.27 -9.56 -6.33
CA ILE A 662 23.51 -8.53 -5.60
C ILE A 662 24.33 -7.26 -5.55
N GLN A 663 23.71 -6.11 -5.83
CA GLN A 663 24.29 -4.77 -5.67
C GLN A 663 23.22 -3.79 -5.15
N PRO A 664 23.59 -2.69 -4.47
CA PRO A 664 22.64 -1.66 -4.07
C PRO A 664 22.08 -0.92 -5.29
N SER A 665 20.80 -0.51 -5.24
CA SER A 665 20.15 0.23 -6.35
C SER A 665 20.79 1.57 -6.70
N ARG A 666 21.66 2.08 -5.82
CA ARG A 666 22.57 3.21 -6.05
C ARG A 666 23.86 2.95 -5.25
N PRO A 667 25.04 3.34 -5.74
CA PRO A 667 26.24 3.48 -4.90
C PRO A 667 25.96 4.30 -3.64
N THR A 668 26.54 3.91 -2.50
CA THR A 668 26.27 4.51 -1.17
C THR A 668 27.56 5.00 -0.52
N PRO A 669 27.53 6.12 0.25
CA PRO A 669 28.70 6.60 0.97
C PRO A 669 29.04 5.69 2.16
N VAL A 670 30.30 5.71 2.60
CA VAL A 670 30.74 4.99 3.81
C VAL A 670 30.08 5.57 5.07
N LEU A 671 29.82 6.88 5.08
CA LEU A 671 29.17 7.60 6.18
C LEU A 671 27.88 8.26 5.68
N GLU A 672 26.79 7.50 5.58
CA GLU A 672 25.50 8.05 5.14
C GLU A 672 24.85 8.88 6.26
N ARG A 673 24.43 10.10 5.94
CA ARG A 673 23.77 11.03 6.87
C ARG A 673 22.28 11.12 6.56
N ASN A 674 21.45 11.28 7.60
CA ASN A 674 20.02 11.47 7.43
C ASN A 674 19.75 12.81 6.72
N GLN A 675 19.00 12.79 5.61
CA GLN A 675 18.81 13.98 4.77
C GLN A 675 18.11 15.15 5.47
N ARG A 676 17.36 14.90 6.55
CA ARG A 676 16.53 15.89 7.25
C ARG A 676 17.15 16.36 8.57
N THR A 677 17.93 15.53 9.26
CA THR A 677 18.64 15.91 10.51
C THR A 677 20.14 16.14 10.33
N GLY A 678 20.76 15.77 9.21
CA GLY A 678 22.20 15.91 8.97
C GLY A 678 23.11 15.00 9.82
N MET A 679 22.55 14.33 10.84
CA MET A 679 23.23 13.38 11.72
C MET A 679 23.60 12.08 10.98
N LEU A 680 24.60 11.36 11.50
CA LEU A 680 25.03 10.07 10.96
C LEU A 680 23.91 9.01 11.05
N TYR A 681 23.57 8.42 9.91
CA TYR A 681 22.46 7.46 9.74
C TYR A 681 22.95 6.03 9.57
N GLN A 682 24.03 5.80 8.81
CA GLN A 682 24.58 4.46 8.61
C GLN A 682 26.08 4.55 8.34
N VAL A 683 26.83 3.63 8.93
CA VAL A 683 28.17 3.28 8.47
C VAL A 683 28.05 2.09 7.52
N ARG A 684 28.68 2.17 6.34
CA ARG A 684 28.86 1.05 5.41
C ARG A 684 30.35 0.86 5.17
N TRP A 685 30.95 -0.06 5.92
CA TRP A 685 32.37 -0.37 5.79
C TRP A 685 32.56 -1.88 5.77
N ASN A 686 32.75 -2.42 4.57
CA ASN A 686 33.20 -3.78 4.37
C ASN A 686 34.25 -3.74 3.24
N ASN A 687 35.35 -4.45 3.42
CA ASN A 687 36.47 -4.50 2.47
C ASN A 687 36.27 -5.62 1.43
N TYR A 688 35.54 -6.67 1.79
CA TYR A 688 35.24 -7.84 0.98
C TYR A 688 34.05 -7.57 0.03
N ASP A 689 33.01 -6.86 0.50
CA ASP A 689 31.83 -6.44 -0.29
C ASP A 689 32.16 -5.37 -1.36
N ARG A 690 33.33 -4.73 -1.34
CA ARG A 690 33.55 -3.45 -2.04
C ARG A 690 33.91 -3.63 -3.52
N ALA A 691 32.98 -3.24 -4.40
CA ALA A 691 33.17 -3.37 -5.85
C ALA A 691 34.20 -2.35 -6.40
N ALA A 692 34.77 -2.68 -7.56
CA ALA A 692 35.69 -1.79 -8.28
C ALA A 692 34.94 -0.55 -8.82
N LYS A 693 35.26 0.64 -8.27
CA LYS A 693 34.70 1.91 -8.73
C LYS A 693 35.45 2.43 -9.97
N VAL A 694 34.70 2.77 -11.02
CA VAL A 694 35.21 3.23 -12.33
C VAL A 694 34.85 4.68 -12.66
N ASP A 695 33.79 5.23 -12.07
CA ASP A 695 33.20 6.53 -12.35
C ASP A 695 33.90 7.71 -11.62
N TRP A 696 35.23 7.68 -11.50
CA TRP A 696 35.99 8.70 -10.78
C TRP A 696 37.35 9.04 -11.40
N GLY A 697 37.69 10.34 -11.41
CA GLY A 697 39.01 10.82 -11.80
C GLY A 697 40.04 10.74 -10.66
N PHE A 698 41.32 10.64 -11.00
CA PHE A 698 42.47 10.48 -10.09
C PHE A 698 42.45 11.35 -8.83
N ARG A 699 42.00 12.62 -8.91
CA ARG A 699 41.89 13.51 -7.74
C ARG A 699 40.89 12.99 -6.69
N TYR A 700 39.73 12.48 -7.13
CA TYR A 700 38.71 11.91 -6.24
C TYR A 700 39.15 10.57 -5.69
N GLN A 701 39.73 9.70 -6.54
CA GLN A 701 40.31 8.43 -6.13
C GLN A 701 41.36 8.64 -5.02
N ARG A 702 42.34 9.53 -5.23
CA ARG A 702 43.40 9.82 -4.24
C ARG A 702 42.86 10.40 -2.94
N ALA A 703 41.88 11.30 -3.01
CA ALA A 703 41.22 11.86 -1.82
C ALA A 703 40.45 10.78 -1.03
N TRP A 704 39.71 9.91 -1.73
CA TRP A 704 38.95 8.85 -1.09
C TRP A 704 39.85 7.79 -0.46
N TYR A 705 40.90 7.31 -1.15
CA TYR A 705 41.82 6.34 -0.58
C TYR A 705 42.65 6.91 0.59
N ALA A 706 42.93 8.22 0.63
CA ALA A 706 43.52 8.87 1.80
C ALA A 706 42.55 8.88 3.00
N ALA A 707 41.29 9.25 2.76
CA ALA A 707 40.25 9.26 3.79
C ALA A 707 39.91 7.84 4.29
N ALA A 708 39.84 6.86 3.40
CA ALA A 708 39.60 5.45 3.71
C ALA A 708 40.76 4.82 4.50
N ARG A 709 42.02 5.23 4.23
CA ARG A 709 43.17 4.82 5.06
C ARG A 709 43.09 5.41 6.47
N HIS A 710 42.72 6.69 6.61
CA HIS A 710 42.56 7.34 7.91
C HIS A 710 41.42 6.71 8.72
N TRP A 711 40.29 6.39 8.07
CA TRP A 711 39.22 5.61 8.68
C TRP A 711 39.68 4.22 9.12
N ASN A 712 40.40 3.49 8.25
CA ASN A 712 40.91 2.17 8.59
C ASN A 712 41.92 2.22 9.74
N GLU A 713 42.72 3.27 9.85
CA GLU A 713 43.65 3.47 10.97
C GLU A 713 42.87 3.68 12.29
N ILE A 714 41.90 4.61 12.30
CA ILE A 714 41.04 4.89 13.47
C ILE A 714 40.32 3.64 14.00
N ILE A 715 39.76 2.79 13.14
CA ILE A 715 39.00 1.61 13.60
C ILE A 715 39.87 0.45 14.13
N HIS A 716 41.20 0.50 13.95
CA HIS A 716 42.15 -0.48 14.50
C HIS A 716 42.97 0.09 15.68
N ARG A 717 42.56 1.23 16.26
CA ARG A 717 43.22 1.77 17.46
C ARG A 717 42.81 0.95 18.71
N PRO A 718 43.71 0.68 19.67
CA PRO A 718 43.39 -0.12 20.86
C PRO A 718 42.24 0.43 21.73
N GLU A 719 42.02 1.74 21.72
CA GLU A 719 40.89 2.38 22.41
C GLU A 719 39.56 2.33 21.64
N MET A 720 39.54 1.67 20.47
CA MET A 720 38.37 1.48 19.60
C MET A 720 37.94 0.01 19.48
N GLU A 721 38.86 -0.93 19.64
CA GLU A 721 38.59 -2.37 19.57
C GLU A 721 38.11 -2.93 20.92
N ILE A 722 36.93 -3.54 20.93
CA ILE A 722 36.41 -4.33 22.05
C ILE A 722 36.50 -5.81 21.66
N TRP A 723 37.38 -6.56 22.33
CA TRP A 723 37.66 -7.97 22.05
C TRP A 723 37.00 -8.88 23.09
N LEU A 724 36.06 -9.73 22.67
CA LEU A 724 35.25 -10.55 23.57
C LEU A 724 35.20 -12.03 23.14
N GLN A 725 35.56 -12.95 24.03
CA GLN A 725 35.45 -14.38 23.79
C GLN A 725 34.04 -14.87 24.19
N LEU A 726 33.16 -15.05 23.21
CA LEU A 726 31.85 -15.67 23.44
C LEU A 726 32.01 -17.07 24.04
N GLN A 727 31.08 -17.43 24.92
CA GLN A 727 30.97 -18.76 25.54
C GLN A 727 29.65 -19.41 25.06
N PRO A 728 29.58 -20.76 25.00
CA PRO A 728 28.32 -21.46 24.75
C PRO A 728 27.19 -20.96 25.66
N GLY A 729 26.01 -20.70 25.09
CA GLY A 729 24.89 -20.12 25.83
C GLY A 729 24.96 -18.60 26.04
N THR A 730 25.89 -17.91 25.36
CA THR A 730 25.95 -16.44 25.29
C THR A 730 25.76 -15.98 23.85
N ALA A 731 24.65 -15.27 23.60
CA ALA A 731 24.41 -14.61 22.33
C ALA A 731 24.84 -13.12 22.38
N LEU A 732 25.26 -12.59 21.24
CA LEU A 732 25.57 -11.18 21.02
C LEU A 732 24.68 -10.65 19.90
N ILE A 733 23.94 -9.57 20.14
CA ILE A 733 23.19 -8.85 19.10
C ILE A 733 23.69 -7.41 18.99
N PHE A 734 23.78 -6.88 17.77
CA PHE A 734 24.31 -5.54 17.52
C PHE A 734 23.62 -4.82 16.35
N ASP A 735 23.66 -3.50 16.40
CA ASP A 735 23.28 -2.56 15.35
C ASP A 735 24.35 -2.57 14.25
N ASN A 736 24.15 -3.41 13.23
CA ASN A 736 25.04 -3.58 12.09
C ASN A 736 25.21 -2.30 11.23
N TRP A 737 24.37 -1.28 11.41
CA TRP A 737 24.55 0.03 10.75
C TRP A 737 25.45 0.99 11.55
N ARG A 738 25.90 0.59 12.75
CA ARG A 738 26.73 1.36 13.68
C ARG A 738 27.99 0.60 14.08
N MET A 739 27.81 -0.58 14.64
CA MET A 739 28.88 -1.42 15.14
C MET A 739 29.50 -2.15 13.96
N LEU A 740 30.77 -1.87 13.72
CA LEU A 740 31.59 -2.78 12.94
C LEU A 740 31.91 -3.97 13.85
N HIS A 741 32.02 -5.15 13.27
CA HIS A 741 32.34 -6.37 13.98
C HIS A 741 33.41 -7.18 13.22
N GLY A 742 33.93 -8.22 13.84
CA GLY A 742 34.94 -9.08 13.24
C GLY A 742 35.28 -10.27 14.13
N ARG A 743 36.37 -10.98 13.81
CA ARG A 743 36.88 -12.07 14.63
C ARG A 743 38.39 -12.23 14.51
N SER A 744 39.02 -12.76 15.55
CA SER A 744 40.37 -13.33 15.44
C SER A 744 40.32 -14.67 14.69
N GLN A 745 41.47 -15.12 14.20
CA GLN A 745 41.65 -16.46 13.64
C GLN A 745 41.28 -17.52 14.69
N PHE A 746 40.81 -18.69 14.25
CA PHE A 746 40.51 -19.81 15.15
C PHE A 746 40.96 -21.16 14.59
N THR A 747 41.03 -22.14 15.49
CA THR A 747 41.26 -23.56 15.18
C THR A 747 40.13 -24.42 15.74
N GLY A 748 40.08 -25.70 15.36
CA GLY A 748 39.06 -26.63 15.84
C GLY A 748 37.70 -26.48 15.16
N LYS A 749 36.68 -27.13 15.72
CA LYS A 749 35.29 -27.09 15.25
C LYS A 749 34.52 -25.99 15.97
N ARG A 750 33.97 -25.04 15.23
CA ARG A 750 33.20 -23.90 15.79
C ARG A 750 31.82 -23.84 15.13
N ARG A 751 30.74 -24.01 15.91
CA ARG A 751 29.34 -23.94 15.45
C ARG A 751 28.68 -22.65 15.95
N MET A 752 28.13 -21.88 15.01
CA MET A 752 27.46 -20.60 15.26
C MET A 752 26.05 -20.64 14.70
N CYS A 753 25.10 -20.01 15.40
CA CYS A 753 23.76 -19.79 14.87
C CYS A 753 23.29 -18.35 15.11
N GLY A 754 22.25 -17.93 14.39
CA GLY A 754 21.75 -16.55 14.45
C GLY A 754 20.91 -16.14 13.25
N GLY A 755 20.78 -14.82 13.08
CA GLY A 755 19.89 -14.25 12.06
C GLY A 755 19.92 -12.73 12.03
N TYR A 756 19.08 -12.17 11.16
CA TYR A 756 19.03 -10.74 10.82
C TYR A 756 17.63 -10.16 11.08
N ILE A 757 17.55 -8.90 11.53
CA ILE A 757 16.29 -8.15 11.67
C ILE A 757 16.37 -6.83 10.87
N ASN A 758 15.27 -6.45 10.22
CA ASN A 758 15.17 -5.20 9.44
C ASN A 758 15.15 -3.95 10.33
N ASN A 759 15.44 -2.79 9.74
CA ASN A 759 15.35 -1.51 10.45
C ASN A 759 13.95 -1.19 10.94
N ASP A 760 12.97 -1.26 10.04
CA ASP A 760 11.64 -0.72 10.32
C ASP A 760 10.90 -1.57 11.36
N ASP A 761 11.12 -2.88 11.35
CA ASP A 761 10.61 -3.84 12.33
C ASP A 761 11.18 -3.59 13.74
N PHE A 762 12.52 -3.54 13.87
CA PHE A 762 13.19 -3.24 15.15
C PHE A 762 12.76 -1.87 15.69
N VAL A 763 12.78 -0.83 14.85
CA VAL A 763 12.41 0.53 15.25
C VAL A 763 10.91 0.65 15.55
N SER A 764 10.05 -0.16 14.93
CA SER A 764 8.63 -0.27 15.27
C SER A 764 8.44 -0.90 16.66
N ARG A 765 9.03 -2.08 16.91
CA ARG A 765 8.96 -2.80 18.18
C ARG A 765 9.47 -1.93 19.34
N TYR A 766 10.68 -1.36 19.19
CA TYR A 766 11.28 -0.49 20.20
C TYR A 766 10.45 0.79 20.45
N ARG A 767 9.93 1.45 19.41
CA ARG A 767 9.07 2.64 19.57
C ARG A 767 7.77 2.30 20.30
N LEU A 768 7.14 1.17 19.98
CA LEU A 768 5.88 0.74 20.61
C LEU A 768 6.06 0.37 22.08
N LEU A 769 7.14 -0.34 22.42
CA LEU A 769 7.47 -0.67 23.81
C LEU A 769 7.85 0.58 24.61
N LYS A 770 8.73 1.44 24.08
CA LYS A 770 9.29 2.58 24.80
C LYS A 770 8.30 3.73 25.03
N LEU A 771 7.47 4.05 24.03
CA LEU A 771 6.52 5.16 24.13
C LEU A 771 5.12 4.70 24.57
N GLY A 772 4.79 3.42 24.38
CA GLY A 772 3.41 2.94 24.39
C GLY A 772 2.64 3.37 23.14
N ARG A 773 1.62 2.60 22.76
CA ARG A 773 0.87 2.80 21.50
C ARG A 773 0.32 4.23 21.32
N GLN A 774 -0.23 4.83 22.38
CA GLN A 774 -0.90 6.13 22.26
C GLN A 774 0.10 7.27 21.99
N ASN A 775 1.15 7.41 22.81
CA ASN A 775 2.19 8.42 22.58
C ASN A 775 2.90 8.19 21.23
N ALA A 776 3.16 6.93 20.86
CA ALA A 776 3.74 6.59 19.56
C ALA A 776 2.87 7.08 18.38
N LEU A 777 1.54 7.03 18.49
CA LEU A 777 0.59 7.57 17.51
C LEU A 777 0.54 9.10 17.53
N ASP A 778 0.45 9.70 18.71
CA ASP A 778 0.35 11.16 18.91
C ASP A 778 1.62 11.92 18.48
N HIS A 779 2.75 11.21 18.36
CA HIS A 779 4.04 11.74 17.93
C HIS A 779 4.54 11.17 16.58
N LEU A 780 3.72 10.46 15.80
CA LEU A 780 4.12 9.97 14.47
C LEU A 780 4.55 11.10 13.54
N GLY A 781 5.69 10.93 12.87
CA GLY A 781 6.24 11.94 11.95
C GLY A 781 6.92 13.11 12.65
N THR A 782 6.66 13.34 13.95
CA THR A 782 7.57 14.15 14.76
C THR A 782 8.90 13.42 14.88
N ILE A 783 9.97 14.11 14.54
CA ILE A 783 11.33 13.71 14.79
C ILE A 783 12.00 15.00 15.26
N PRO A 784 12.53 15.04 16.50
CA PRO A 784 13.06 16.26 17.06
C PRO A 784 14.19 16.83 16.21
N ASP A 785 14.37 18.14 16.27
CA ASP A 785 15.52 18.80 15.68
C ASP A 785 16.82 18.21 16.26
N PRO A 786 17.93 18.22 15.49
CA PRO A 786 19.22 17.81 16.02
C PRO A 786 19.55 18.62 17.28
N ILE A 787 20.09 17.95 18.29
CA ILE A 787 21.00 18.63 19.21
C ILE A 787 22.30 18.78 18.43
N ASP A 788 22.82 20.01 18.29
CA ASP A 788 24.07 20.27 17.58
C ASP A 788 25.24 19.46 18.20
N ILE A 789 26.05 18.85 17.33
CA ILE A 789 27.31 18.15 17.63
C ILE A 789 28.34 18.57 16.56
#